data_AF-A0A351MUZ4-F1
#
_entry.id   AF-A0A351MUZ4-F1
#
_cell.length_a   1.000
_cell.length_b   1.000
_cell.length_c   1.000
_cell.angle_alpha   90.00
_cell.angle_beta   90.00
_cell.angle_gamma   90.00
#
_symmetry.space_group_name_H-M   'P 1'
#
loop_
_entity.id
_entity.type
_entity.pdbx_description
1 polymer ?
#
loop_
_entity_poly.entity_id
_entity_poly.type
_entity_poly.pdbx_seq_one_letter_code
_entity_poly.pdbx_strand_id
1 'polypeptide(L)'
;MTQYDLRVEAARAEGKSYSIVSEILGKEQEPLAVTTTPLVDPTPVKIPDKEIVVPVVTETKPKTNDEPVVANEEPYPFIGAPLRDPKQLATLVNDTALRIGDGKWENHLSRLERGLVPAFKATSQSNKEKRYDRLWESKYFSLGATQNAFIRRVTPNVLRSLANNEDDGQFLREVMVDPVALEAWLQTVKAEDDVEAGLRTWAKLWRDDPKELRGKYLHLQVAMAVVYDRPMSWNRLVRESHPIDPMKRYRWYRDHDAKHHLETDLTKLQPYELVWVVAADVSEEELDWTLKELRRLKQQTWGQAYGMIRYRMDFVTGGKPLGPPYTDGSLADILKCGGICMHQAHFAASTAKAAGIPSAYVTGEGNRGGHAWFAFLENDRQGSWNMSTGRYADGYSCGMTGDPQTGKAVKEFEVQLLGDKQRRSGGYQLCRRLMIIAGIYAERGESDLQLETLRYATEAADRTLAAWEAYAACLEDRGDQVKLDVWKTVVRDIRSAFDEWPDMRDLADDIEARHIAKTWSTNDAISAYRGKYHRLVKEFPDRMDLILRSIEREASFWKRDPVKNFERVRNLYRETMREHADHLPTFKAALEGYYQSVKGNKEEETMFLNDIERTFRRKLDDGSDDVFRMKTINSLIGIMESYYEKCGQEERCRRLKREAEEIQKKLDKLKKQ
;
A
#
# COMPACT_ATOMS: atom_id res chain seq x y z
N MET A 1 -2.34 -7.73 -15.01
CA MET A 1 -0.97 -7.26 -15.35
C MET A 1 -0.90 -5.76 -15.13
N THR A 2 0.11 -5.21 -14.43
CA THR A 2 0.13 -3.75 -14.16
C THR A 2 0.27 -2.95 -15.46
N GLN A 3 -0.17 -1.69 -15.48
CA GLN A 3 -0.01 -0.80 -16.64
C GLN A 3 1.47 -0.63 -17.05
N TYR A 4 2.39 -0.85 -16.11
CA TYR A 4 3.85 -0.86 -16.30
C TYR A 4 4.34 -2.14 -16.98
N ASP A 5 3.87 -3.31 -16.53
CA ASP A 5 4.25 -4.61 -17.10
C ASP A 5 3.83 -4.73 -18.59
N LEU A 6 2.69 -4.13 -18.95
CA LEU A 6 2.20 -4.03 -20.34
C LEU A 6 3.09 -3.17 -21.23
N ARG A 7 3.65 -2.07 -20.70
CA ARG A 7 4.61 -1.22 -21.46
C ARG A 7 5.92 -1.97 -21.71
N VAL A 8 6.34 -2.79 -20.75
CA VAL A 8 7.51 -3.66 -20.90
C VAL A 8 7.28 -4.74 -21.96
N GLU A 9 6.08 -5.34 -22.03
CA GLU A 9 5.74 -6.31 -23.08
C GLU A 9 5.55 -5.68 -24.46
N ALA A 10 4.91 -4.51 -24.58
CA ALA A 10 4.80 -3.77 -25.83
C ALA A 10 6.17 -3.33 -26.37
N ALA A 11 7.07 -2.84 -25.51
CA ALA A 11 8.44 -2.48 -25.90
C ALA A 11 9.28 -3.70 -26.34
N ARG A 12 9.03 -4.88 -25.74
CA ARG A 12 9.68 -6.15 -26.13
C ARG A 12 9.16 -6.68 -27.46
N ALA A 13 7.87 -6.53 -27.76
CA ALA A 13 7.30 -6.86 -29.05
C ALA A 13 7.88 -6.00 -30.20
N GLU A 14 8.34 -4.78 -29.89
CA GLU A 14 9.02 -3.87 -30.81
C GLU A 14 10.56 -4.03 -30.86
N GLY A 15 11.12 -5.02 -30.15
CA GLY A 15 12.57 -5.29 -30.16
C GLY A 15 13.43 -4.27 -29.38
N LYS A 16 12.83 -3.47 -28.49
CA LYS A 16 13.55 -2.51 -27.63
C LYS A 16 13.89 -3.15 -26.28
N SER A 17 15.13 -2.95 -25.81
CA SER A 17 15.61 -3.43 -24.51
C SER A 17 15.19 -2.46 -23.39
N TYR A 18 14.27 -2.88 -22.52
CA TYR A 18 13.91 -2.16 -21.29
C TYR A 18 14.46 -2.87 -20.05
N SER A 19 15.15 -2.10 -19.19
CA SER A 19 15.60 -2.53 -17.87
C SER A 19 14.49 -2.27 -16.86
N ILE A 20 14.09 -3.31 -16.12
CA ILE A 20 13.05 -3.28 -15.07
C ILE A 20 13.46 -2.40 -13.88
N VAL A 21 14.75 -2.07 -13.75
CA VAL A 21 15.36 -1.53 -12.52
C VAL A 21 15.34 0.01 -12.45
N SER A 22 15.15 0.73 -13.57
CA SER A 22 15.33 2.20 -13.57
C SER A 22 14.10 3.02 -13.20
N GLU A 23 12.88 2.46 -13.19
CA GLU A 23 11.66 3.22 -12.80
C GLU A 23 11.18 2.91 -11.38
N ILE A 24 11.67 1.84 -10.73
CA ILE A 24 11.40 1.55 -9.32
C ILE A 24 12.11 2.56 -8.40
N LEU A 25 13.17 3.21 -8.89
CA LEU A 25 13.86 4.32 -8.21
C LEU A 25 13.45 5.63 -8.86
N GLY A 26 12.49 6.32 -8.22
CA GLY A 26 11.79 7.48 -8.76
C GLY A 26 12.66 8.54 -9.44
N LYS A 27 12.22 8.96 -10.63
CA LYS A 27 12.38 10.33 -11.09
C LYS A 27 10.99 10.91 -11.28
N GLU A 28 10.74 12.04 -10.63
CA GLU A 28 9.58 12.89 -10.85
C GLU A 28 9.41 13.13 -12.36
N GLN A 29 8.24 12.80 -12.90
CA GLN A 29 7.89 13.20 -14.26
C GLN A 29 7.63 14.71 -14.27
N GLU A 30 8.52 15.46 -14.92
CA GLU A 30 8.18 16.79 -15.43
C GLU A 30 7.05 16.67 -16.47
N PRO A 31 6.09 17.61 -16.50
CA PRO A 31 4.96 17.56 -17.42
C PRO A 31 5.40 17.73 -18.89
N LEU A 32 4.99 16.79 -19.73
CA LEU A 32 5.19 16.82 -21.18
C LEU A 32 4.47 18.02 -21.80
N ALA A 33 5.24 18.88 -22.45
CA ALA A 33 4.79 20.04 -23.20
C ALA A 33 3.93 19.63 -24.42
N VAL A 34 2.74 20.23 -24.52
CA VAL A 34 1.87 20.15 -25.69
C VAL A 34 2.52 20.89 -26.86
N THR A 35 2.71 20.19 -27.97
CA THR A 35 3.25 20.75 -29.23
C THR A 35 2.13 21.47 -29.97
N THR A 36 2.15 22.80 -30.00
CA THR A 36 1.35 23.61 -30.93
C THR A 36 2.26 24.21 -31.99
N THR A 37 1.96 23.94 -33.26
CA THR A 37 2.62 24.48 -34.45
C THR A 37 2.42 26.01 -34.56
N PRO A 38 3.35 26.76 -35.19
CA PRO A 38 3.47 28.21 -35.01
C PRO A 38 2.60 29.02 -35.99
N LEU A 39 2.03 30.13 -35.50
CA LEU A 39 1.40 31.17 -36.31
C LEU A 39 2.16 32.49 -36.15
N VAL A 40 2.85 32.85 -37.23
CA VAL A 40 3.27 34.16 -37.77
C VAL A 40 3.15 35.39 -36.85
N ASP A 41 4.30 36.00 -36.54
CA ASP A 41 4.47 37.35 -35.99
C ASP A 41 4.14 38.46 -37.02
N PRO A 42 3.59 39.60 -36.56
CA PRO A 42 3.98 40.88 -37.13
C PRO A 42 4.56 41.85 -36.08
N THR A 43 5.82 42.22 -36.35
CA THR A 43 6.62 43.44 -36.07
C THR A 43 6.26 44.44 -34.93
N PRO A 44 7.30 44.98 -34.23
CA PRO A 44 7.15 45.78 -33.03
C PRO A 44 7.04 47.30 -33.29
N VAL A 45 6.23 48.00 -32.49
CA VAL A 45 6.26 49.46 -32.36
C VAL A 45 6.76 49.82 -30.95
N LYS A 46 7.89 50.52 -30.88
CA LYS A 46 8.46 51.16 -29.67
C LYS A 46 7.83 52.53 -29.43
N ILE A 47 7.38 52.84 -28.20
CA ILE A 47 7.48 54.16 -27.55
C ILE A 47 7.39 53.97 -26.00
N PRO A 48 7.77 54.94 -25.12
CA PRO A 48 9.06 55.04 -24.43
C PRO A 48 8.97 54.92 -22.89
N ASP A 49 10.12 54.80 -22.23
CA ASP A 49 10.28 54.69 -20.78
C ASP A 49 9.72 55.92 -20.01
N LYS A 50 8.88 55.65 -19.00
CA LYS A 50 8.54 56.60 -17.93
C LYS A 50 8.57 55.89 -16.58
N GLU A 51 9.26 56.54 -15.64
CA GLU A 51 9.48 56.15 -14.26
C GLU A 51 8.22 55.62 -13.56
N ILE A 52 8.33 54.43 -12.96
CA ILE A 52 7.30 53.89 -12.07
C ILE A 52 7.52 54.49 -10.67
N VAL A 53 6.73 55.51 -10.36
CA VAL A 53 6.43 55.89 -8.97
C VAL A 53 5.54 54.79 -8.41
N VAL A 54 6.01 54.11 -7.36
CA VAL A 54 5.23 53.10 -6.62
C VAL A 54 4.11 53.80 -5.85
N PRO A 55 2.81 53.58 -6.16
CA PRO A 55 1.74 54.03 -5.30
C PRO A 55 1.50 52.95 -4.23
N VAL A 56 1.53 53.38 -2.97
CA VAL A 56 0.94 52.64 -1.86
C VAL A 56 -0.56 52.50 -2.15
N VAL A 57 -0.98 51.31 -2.55
CA VAL A 57 -2.40 50.95 -2.66
C VAL A 57 -2.74 50.07 -1.46
N THR A 58 -3.56 50.64 -0.59
CA THR A 58 -4.28 49.99 0.49
C THR A 58 -5.01 48.76 -0.03
N GLU A 59 -4.68 47.59 0.51
CA GLU A 59 -5.43 46.35 0.33
C GLU A 59 -6.87 46.55 0.77
N THR A 60 -7.77 46.75 -0.19
CA THR A 60 -9.19 46.54 0.03
C THR A 60 -9.41 45.02 -0.02
N LYS A 61 -9.48 44.41 1.16
CA LYS A 61 -9.95 43.04 1.33
C LYS A 61 -11.24 42.84 0.53
N PRO A 62 -11.36 41.81 -0.31
CA PRO A 62 -12.68 41.38 -0.75
C PRO A 62 -13.46 40.97 0.49
N LYS A 63 -14.63 41.57 0.70
CA LYS A 63 -15.57 41.14 1.74
C LYS A 63 -16.13 39.79 1.34
N THR A 64 -15.44 38.71 1.72
CA THR A 64 -16.08 37.43 2.01
C THR A 64 -16.85 37.61 3.31
N ASN A 65 -18.10 38.05 3.21
CA ASN A 65 -19.06 37.81 4.27
C ASN A 65 -19.45 36.32 4.18
N ASP A 66 -18.66 35.47 4.82
CA ASP A 66 -19.06 34.17 5.35
C ASP A 66 -18.05 33.80 6.44
N GLU A 67 -18.01 34.61 7.51
CA GLU A 67 -17.61 34.08 8.81
C GLU A 67 -18.65 33.01 9.19
N PRO A 68 -18.26 31.83 9.71
CA PRO A 68 -19.23 30.84 10.15
C PRO A 68 -20.00 31.42 11.33
N VAL A 69 -21.21 31.90 11.06
CA VAL A 69 -22.20 32.22 12.09
C VAL A 69 -22.58 30.88 12.73
N VAL A 70 -21.85 30.49 13.78
CA VAL A 70 -22.23 29.40 14.66
C VAL A 70 -23.58 29.79 15.26
N ALA A 71 -24.66 29.21 14.73
CA ALA A 71 -25.98 29.42 15.27
C ALA A 71 -25.99 29.02 16.76
N ASN A 72 -26.66 29.82 17.60
CA ASN A 72 -26.87 29.62 19.05
C ASN A 72 -27.70 28.36 19.41
N GLU A 73 -27.61 27.29 18.62
CA GLU A 73 -28.28 26.03 18.90
C GLU A 73 -27.61 25.33 20.10
N GLU A 74 -28.43 24.78 21.00
CA GLU A 74 -27.95 24.00 22.14
C GLU A 74 -27.19 22.75 21.68
N PRO A 75 -26.08 22.38 22.34
CA PRO A 75 -25.32 21.18 21.98
C PRO A 75 -26.16 19.91 22.15
N TYR A 76 -25.86 18.87 21.37
CA TYR A 76 -26.48 17.56 21.55
C TYR A 76 -26.04 16.94 22.90
N PRO A 77 -26.95 16.67 23.85
CA PRO A 77 -26.56 16.20 25.17
C PRO A 77 -26.21 14.71 25.15
N PHE A 78 -24.94 14.37 24.92
CA PHE A 78 -24.45 12.98 24.87
C PHE A 78 -24.04 12.41 26.24
N ILE A 79 -24.69 12.84 27.33
CA ILE A 79 -24.34 12.44 28.70
C ILE A 79 -25.59 12.23 29.55
N GLY A 80 -25.49 11.38 30.57
CA GLY A 80 -26.54 11.23 31.58
C GLY A 80 -27.81 10.58 31.04
N ALA A 81 -28.97 11.04 31.52
CA ALA A 81 -30.28 10.53 31.10
C ALA A 81 -30.56 10.67 29.58
N PRO A 82 -30.18 11.78 28.91
CA PRO A 82 -30.30 11.93 27.45
C PRO A 82 -29.71 10.80 26.59
N LEU A 83 -28.67 10.09 27.04
CA LEU A 83 -28.07 8.97 26.28
C LEU A 83 -29.06 7.85 25.95
N ARG A 84 -30.13 7.73 26.72
CA ARG A 84 -31.15 6.68 26.56
C ARG A 84 -32.50 7.23 26.12
N ASP A 85 -32.61 8.54 25.89
CA ASP A 85 -33.86 9.19 25.48
C ASP A 85 -34.07 9.04 23.97
N PRO A 86 -35.11 8.29 23.52
CA PRO A 86 -35.40 8.15 22.09
C PRO A 86 -35.70 9.47 21.39
N LYS A 87 -36.16 10.50 22.12
CA LYS A 87 -36.42 11.83 21.55
C LYS A 87 -35.14 12.50 21.10
N GLN A 88 -34.03 12.31 21.82
CA GLN A 88 -32.73 12.89 21.45
C GLN A 88 -32.20 12.28 20.15
N LEU A 89 -32.32 10.95 20.02
CA LEU A 89 -31.99 10.27 18.78
C LEU A 89 -32.87 10.77 17.61
N ALA A 90 -34.18 10.91 17.82
CA ALA A 90 -35.09 11.41 16.80
C ALA A 90 -34.77 12.86 16.39
N THR A 91 -34.42 13.73 17.35
CA THR A 91 -33.97 15.09 17.07
C THR A 91 -32.70 15.10 16.22
N LEU A 92 -31.69 14.29 16.58
CA LEU A 92 -30.46 14.21 15.79
C LEU A 92 -30.74 13.75 14.35
N VAL A 93 -31.55 12.70 14.18
CA VAL A 93 -31.97 12.20 12.86
C VAL A 93 -32.67 13.29 12.04
N ASN A 94 -33.62 14.01 12.64
CA ASN A 94 -34.34 15.09 11.97
C ASN A 94 -33.41 16.25 11.60
N ASP A 95 -32.52 16.64 12.51
CA ASP A 95 -31.57 17.73 12.28
C ASP A 95 -30.59 17.38 11.17
N THR A 96 -30.09 16.13 11.13
CA THR A 96 -29.26 15.62 10.02
C THR A 96 -30.01 15.66 8.70
N ALA A 97 -31.28 15.23 8.66
CA ALA A 97 -32.10 15.30 7.45
C ALA A 97 -32.32 16.75 6.98
N LEU A 98 -32.50 17.70 7.91
CA LEU A 98 -32.57 19.13 7.59
C LEU A 98 -31.27 19.65 7.00
N ARG A 99 -30.10 19.18 7.47
CA ARG A 99 -28.79 19.59 6.93
C ARG A 99 -28.57 19.19 5.48
N ILE A 100 -29.18 18.08 5.05
CA ILE A 100 -29.16 17.68 3.63
C ILE A 100 -29.91 18.71 2.77
N GLY A 101 -30.95 19.35 3.31
CA GLY A 101 -31.70 20.39 2.59
C GLY A 101 -31.04 21.77 2.67
N ASP A 102 -30.59 22.21 3.84
CA ASP A 102 -30.08 23.58 4.04
C ASP A 102 -28.57 23.73 3.94
N GLY A 103 -27.82 22.62 3.83
CA GLY A 103 -26.37 22.61 3.64
C GLY A 103 -25.53 23.09 4.83
N LYS A 104 -26.14 23.34 6.00
CA LYS A 104 -25.48 23.91 7.19
C LYS A 104 -24.68 22.87 7.99
N TRP A 105 -23.81 22.15 7.31
CA TRP A 105 -23.03 21.05 7.87
C TRP A 105 -22.01 21.51 8.91
N GLU A 106 -21.41 22.69 8.75
CA GLU A 106 -20.47 23.28 9.72
C GLU A 106 -21.15 23.51 11.08
N ASN A 107 -22.38 24.03 11.06
CA ASN A 107 -23.17 24.23 12.28
C ASN A 107 -23.52 22.91 12.96
N HIS A 108 -23.88 21.90 12.17
CA HIS A 108 -24.18 20.57 12.69
C HIS A 108 -22.95 19.90 13.30
N LEU A 109 -21.81 19.99 12.62
CA LEU A 109 -20.53 19.48 13.09
C LEU A 109 -20.12 20.15 14.42
N SER A 110 -20.22 21.48 14.49
CA SER A 110 -19.98 22.23 15.73
C SER A 110 -20.92 21.80 16.88
N ARG A 111 -22.20 21.57 16.59
CA ARG A 111 -23.19 21.14 17.58
C ARG A 111 -22.93 19.71 18.09
N LEU A 112 -22.51 18.79 17.20
CA LEU A 112 -22.04 17.45 17.56
C LEU A 112 -20.85 17.54 18.51
N GLU A 113 -19.85 18.36 18.20
CA GLU A 113 -18.61 18.46 18.98
C GLU A 113 -18.82 19.05 20.36
N ARG A 114 -19.61 20.12 20.44
CA ARG A 114 -19.97 20.73 21.72
C ARG A 114 -20.73 19.76 22.63
N GLY A 115 -21.35 18.72 22.07
CA GLY A 115 -21.98 17.63 22.82
C GLY A 115 -21.03 16.47 23.17
N LEU A 116 -20.26 16.00 22.19
CA LEU A 116 -19.41 14.81 22.29
C LEU A 116 -18.25 15.04 23.28
N VAL A 117 -17.64 16.22 23.25
CA VAL A 117 -16.45 16.52 24.07
C VAL A 117 -16.76 16.50 25.56
N PRO A 118 -17.82 17.16 26.07
CA PRO A 118 -18.23 16.99 27.47
C PRO A 118 -18.51 15.55 27.86
N ALA A 119 -19.15 14.77 26.98
CA ALA A 119 -19.42 13.35 27.23
C ALA A 119 -18.12 12.56 27.41
N PHE A 120 -17.12 12.78 26.55
CA PHE A 120 -15.81 12.13 26.68
C PHE A 120 -15.11 12.54 27.99
N LYS A 121 -15.10 13.83 28.33
CA LYS A 121 -14.46 14.35 29.54
C LYS A 121 -15.12 13.85 30.83
N ALA A 122 -16.41 13.53 30.79
CA ALA A 122 -17.13 12.97 31.94
C ALA A 122 -16.90 11.47 32.16
N THR A 123 -16.25 10.76 31.23
CA THR A 123 -15.88 9.36 31.45
C THR A 123 -14.72 9.24 32.44
N SER A 124 -14.78 8.24 33.31
CA SER A 124 -13.68 7.93 34.24
C SER A 124 -12.45 7.46 33.48
N GLN A 125 -11.27 8.00 33.82
CA GLN A 125 -9.98 7.55 33.28
C GLN A 125 -9.58 6.14 33.77
N SER A 126 -10.28 5.57 34.76
CA SER A 126 -9.91 4.29 35.38
C SER A 126 -10.02 3.06 34.48
N ASN A 127 -10.74 3.14 33.35
CA ASN A 127 -11.11 1.98 32.52
C ASN A 127 -10.29 1.84 31.21
N LYS A 128 -9.22 2.63 31.05
CA LYS A 128 -8.28 2.55 29.91
C LYS A 128 -8.98 2.40 28.55
N GLU A 129 -8.75 1.31 27.82
CA GLU A 129 -9.33 1.05 26.51
C GLU A 129 -10.86 0.96 26.51
N LYS A 130 -11.46 0.54 27.62
CA LYS A 130 -12.92 0.44 27.82
C LYS A 130 -13.56 1.71 28.37
N ARG A 131 -12.81 2.82 28.41
CA ARG A 131 -13.26 4.11 28.95
C ARG A 131 -14.57 4.61 28.34
N TYR A 132 -14.78 4.36 27.05
CA TYR A 132 -15.92 4.90 26.28
C TYR A 132 -17.02 3.88 25.98
N ASP A 133 -16.90 2.61 26.42
CA ASP A 133 -17.84 1.53 26.06
C ASP A 133 -19.29 1.88 26.34
N ARG A 134 -19.57 2.41 27.54
CA ARG A 134 -20.93 2.82 27.96
C ARG A 134 -21.54 3.90 27.07
N LEU A 135 -20.71 4.77 26.48
CA LEU A 135 -21.20 5.76 25.53
C LEU A 135 -21.55 5.07 24.20
N TRP A 136 -20.68 4.21 23.70
CA TRP A 136 -20.90 3.47 22.45
C TRP A 136 -22.06 2.47 22.49
N GLU A 137 -22.47 1.99 23.67
CA GLU A 137 -23.71 1.22 23.86
C GLU A 137 -24.98 2.05 23.54
N SER A 138 -24.92 3.38 23.62
CA SER A 138 -26.02 4.25 23.24
C SER A 138 -26.06 4.43 21.71
N LYS A 139 -27.19 4.08 21.10
CA LYS A 139 -27.46 4.34 19.68
C LYS A 139 -27.37 5.83 19.35
N TYR A 140 -27.78 6.70 20.27
CA TYR A 140 -27.72 8.15 20.08
C TYR A 140 -26.29 8.66 20.01
N PHE A 141 -25.45 8.26 20.97
CA PHE A 141 -24.03 8.63 20.96
C PHE A 141 -23.28 8.00 19.79
N SER A 142 -23.48 6.71 19.53
CA SER A 142 -22.82 6.00 18.43
C SER A 142 -23.12 6.67 17.09
N LEU A 143 -24.37 7.08 16.86
CA LEU A 143 -24.73 7.85 15.67
C LEU A 143 -24.05 9.23 15.64
N GLY A 144 -24.12 10.00 16.72
CA GLY A 144 -23.50 11.32 16.76
C GLY A 144 -21.97 11.31 16.55
N ALA A 145 -21.28 10.34 17.16
CA ALA A 145 -19.84 10.18 17.01
C ALA A 145 -19.44 9.75 15.60
N THR A 146 -20.19 8.83 14.99
CA THR A 146 -19.93 8.37 13.61
C THR A 146 -20.29 9.43 12.57
N GLN A 147 -21.39 10.17 12.75
CA GLN A 147 -21.71 11.34 11.93
C GLN A 147 -20.62 12.40 11.99
N ASN A 148 -20.11 12.72 13.19
CA ASN A 148 -19.02 13.69 13.32
C ASN A 148 -17.78 13.25 12.52
N ALA A 149 -17.34 12.01 12.72
CA ALA A 149 -16.18 11.46 12.03
C ALA A 149 -16.39 11.40 10.51
N PHE A 150 -17.58 11.00 10.06
CA PHE A 150 -17.94 10.93 8.64
C PHE A 150 -17.95 12.32 8.00
N ILE A 151 -18.61 13.30 8.60
CA ILE A 151 -18.65 14.69 8.08
C ILE A 151 -17.24 15.26 7.99
N ARG A 152 -16.35 14.96 8.95
CA ARG A 152 -14.95 15.39 8.89
C ARG A 152 -14.17 14.73 7.76
N ARG A 153 -14.36 13.42 7.57
CA ARG A 153 -13.68 12.68 6.48
C ARG A 153 -14.16 13.13 5.10
N VAL A 154 -15.46 13.38 4.96
CA VAL A 154 -16.10 13.72 3.68
C VAL A 154 -16.03 15.21 3.39
N THR A 155 -16.00 16.03 4.43
CA THR A 155 -16.12 17.49 4.42
C THR A 155 -17.54 18.01 4.13
N PRO A 156 -17.95 19.13 4.75
CA PRO A 156 -19.19 19.85 4.42
C PRO A 156 -19.40 20.15 2.93
N ASN A 157 -18.32 20.46 2.20
CA ASN A 157 -18.40 20.82 0.78
C ASN A 157 -18.89 19.64 -0.07
N VAL A 158 -18.31 18.45 0.13
CA VAL A 158 -18.72 17.24 -0.60
C VAL A 158 -20.16 16.85 -0.25
N LEU A 159 -20.57 16.98 1.03
CA LEU A 159 -21.94 16.71 1.43
C LEU A 159 -22.95 17.65 0.75
N ARG A 160 -22.63 18.95 0.62
CA ARG A 160 -23.44 19.89 -0.19
C ARG A 160 -23.47 19.48 -1.67
N SER A 161 -22.32 19.12 -2.23
CA SER A 161 -22.19 18.70 -3.63
C SER A 161 -23.04 17.46 -3.95
N LEU A 162 -23.09 16.49 -3.05
CA LEU A 162 -23.95 15.31 -3.15
C LEU A 162 -25.43 15.66 -3.00
N ALA A 163 -25.78 16.49 -2.01
CA ALA A 163 -27.16 16.86 -1.74
C ALA A 163 -27.84 17.66 -2.86
N ASN A 164 -27.07 18.29 -3.76
CA ASN A 164 -27.60 18.99 -4.94
C ASN A 164 -28.32 18.06 -5.94
N ASN A 165 -28.00 16.76 -5.91
CA ASN A 165 -28.72 15.75 -6.68
C ASN A 165 -29.76 15.07 -5.77
N GLU A 166 -31.03 15.07 -6.18
CA GLU A 166 -32.13 14.53 -5.35
C GLU A 166 -31.90 13.07 -4.93
N ASP A 167 -31.39 12.27 -5.86
CA ASP A 167 -31.16 10.85 -5.66
C ASP A 167 -29.99 10.59 -4.69
N ASP A 168 -28.87 11.30 -4.88
CA ASP A 168 -27.71 11.21 -3.98
C ASP A 168 -28.06 11.79 -2.59
N GLY A 169 -28.93 12.79 -2.54
CA GLY A 169 -29.50 13.32 -1.30
C GLY A 169 -30.40 12.31 -0.57
N GLN A 170 -31.15 11.46 -1.28
CA GLN A 170 -31.90 10.37 -0.68
C GLN A 170 -30.96 9.31 -0.08
N PHE A 171 -29.91 8.94 -0.80
CA PHE A 171 -28.86 8.06 -0.29
C PHE A 171 -28.26 8.61 1.01
N LEU A 172 -27.86 9.90 1.02
CA LEU A 172 -27.33 10.55 2.22
C LEU A 172 -28.32 10.52 3.39
N ARG A 173 -29.62 10.72 3.14
CA ARG A 173 -30.66 10.64 4.19
C ARG A 173 -30.70 9.29 4.89
N GLU A 174 -30.51 8.20 4.14
CA GLU A 174 -30.55 6.84 4.69
C GLU A 174 -29.22 6.42 5.32
N VAL A 175 -28.07 6.75 4.71
CA VAL A 175 -26.75 6.38 5.25
C VAL A 175 -26.39 7.19 6.50
N MET A 176 -26.72 8.48 6.54
CA MET A 176 -26.37 9.35 7.67
C MET A 176 -27.10 8.99 8.97
N VAL A 177 -28.06 8.07 8.96
CA VAL A 177 -28.77 7.58 10.15
C VAL A 177 -28.40 6.14 10.51
N ASP A 178 -27.49 5.53 9.76
CA ASP A 178 -27.00 4.17 9.98
C ASP A 178 -25.52 4.19 10.45
N PRO A 179 -25.26 4.06 11.77
CA PRO A 179 -23.90 4.09 12.29
C PRO A 179 -23.05 2.91 11.78
N VAL A 180 -23.64 1.79 11.38
CA VAL A 180 -22.91 0.65 10.84
C VAL A 180 -22.38 0.97 9.45
N ALA A 181 -23.20 1.62 8.60
CA ALA A 181 -22.76 2.10 7.29
C ALA A 181 -21.66 3.15 7.40
N LEU A 182 -21.79 4.11 8.31
CA LEU A 182 -20.78 5.13 8.56
C LEU A 182 -19.47 4.51 9.08
N GLU A 183 -19.54 3.57 10.03
CA GLU A 183 -18.36 2.83 10.52
C GLU A 183 -17.70 2.04 9.38
N ALA A 184 -18.46 1.34 8.54
CA ALA A 184 -17.90 0.58 7.40
C ALA A 184 -17.14 1.49 6.43
N TRP A 185 -17.68 2.67 6.11
CA TRP A 185 -16.98 3.67 5.29
C TRP A 185 -15.70 4.17 5.97
N LEU A 186 -15.80 4.66 7.21
CA LEU A 186 -14.68 5.21 7.98
C LEU A 186 -13.55 4.20 8.24
N GLN A 187 -13.88 2.91 8.24
CA GLN A 187 -12.90 1.83 8.39
C GLN A 187 -12.09 1.57 7.12
N THR A 188 -12.64 1.93 5.96
CA THR A 188 -12.12 1.51 4.66
C THR A 188 -11.47 2.66 3.90
N VAL A 189 -12.05 3.86 4.00
CA VAL A 189 -11.56 5.04 3.29
C VAL A 189 -10.17 5.47 3.78
N LYS A 190 -9.26 5.69 2.84
CA LYS A 190 -7.87 6.10 3.05
C LYS A 190 -7.70 7.58 2.68
N ALA A 191 -6.48 8.10 2.78
CA ALA A 191 -6.19 9.50 2.46
C ALA A 191 -6.07 9.72 0.94
N GLU A 192 -5.78 8.66 0.20
CA GLU A 192 -5.59 8.65 -1.25
C GLU A 192 -6.90 8.61 -2.04
N ASP A 193 -8.01 8.25 -1.40
CA ASP A 193 -9.28 8.04 -2.08
C ASP A 193 -9.93 9.36 -2.49
N ASP A 194 -10.60 9.38 -3.64
CA ASP A 194 -11.52 10.46 -4.01
C ASP A 194 -12.86 10.23 -3.29
N VAL A 195 -12.99 10.87 -2.13
CA VAL A 195 -14.14 10.69 -1.25
C VAL A 195 -15.47 11.09 -1.92
N GLU A 196 -15.48 12.12 -2.76
CA GLU A 196 -16.71 12.53 -3.45
C GLU A 196 -17.09 11.51 -4.52
N ALA A 197 -16.14 11.11 -5.37
CA ALA A 197 -16.38 10.13 -6.42
C ALA A 197 -16.80 8.78 -5.84
N GLY A 198 -16.14 8.32 -4.76
CA GLY A 198 -16.49 7.09 -4.07
C GLY A 198 -17.90 7.13 -3.49
N LEU A 199 -18.30 8.22 -2.82
CA LEU A 199 -19.68 8.36 -2.31
C LEU A 199 -20.71 8.40 -3.43
N ARG A 200 -20.41 9.01 -4.59
CA ARG A 200 -21.29 8.97 -5.76
C ARG A 200 -21.41 7.57 -6.34
N THR A 201 -20.33 6.81 -6.37
CA THR A 201 -20.36 5.39 -6.75
C THR A 201 -21.23 4.61 -5.77
N TRP A 202 -21.02 4.78 -4.45
CA TRP A 202 -21.85 4.11 -3.44
C TRP A 202 -23.34 4.47 -3.56
N ALA A 203 -23.67 5.76 -3.74
CA ALA A 203 -25.04 6.22 -3.91
C ALA A 203 -25.73 5.55 -5.10
N LYS A 204 -25.01 5.37 -6.23
CA LYS A 204 -25.53 4.64 -7.39
C LYS A 204 -25.79 3.17 -7.06
N LEU A 205 -24.84 2.47 -6.44
CA LEU A 205 -25.00 1.05 -6.10
C LEU A 205 -26.13 0.82 -5.10
N TRP A 206 -26.24 1.71 -4.11
CA TRP A 206 -27.30 1.66 -3.12
C TRP A 206 -28.69 1.86 -3.73
N ARG A 207 -28.83 2.72 -4.74
CA ARG A 207 -30.09 2.91 -5.49
C ARG A 207 -30.43 1.74 -6.40
N ASP A 208 -29.40 1.08 -6.93
CA ASP A 208 -29.57 -0.10 -7.77
C ASP A 208 -30.19 -1.27 -7.00
N ASP A 209 -29.90 -1.37 -5.72
CA ASP A 209 -30.44 -2.44 -4.89
C ASP A 209 -31.95 -2.27 -4.67
N PRO A 210 -32.74 -3.33 -4.93
CA PRO A 210 -34.14 -3.35 -4.53
C PRO A 210 -34.24 -3.28 -3.01
N LYS A 211 -35.41 -2.86 -2.51
CA LYS A 211 -35.62 -2.58 -1.09
C LYS A 211 -35.27 -3.76 -0.18
N GLU A 212 -35.46 -4.98 -0.65
CA GLU A 212 -35.17 -6.23 0.07
C GLU A 212 -33.67 -6.53 0.20
N LEU A 213 -32.83 -5.97 -0.69
CA LEU A 213 -31.38 -6.13 -0.66
C LEU A 213 -30.65 -4.98 0.02
N ARG A 214 -31.33 -3.86 0.29
CA ARG A 214 -30.74 -2.70 0.97
C ARG A 214 -30.07 -3.11 2.29
N GLY A 215 -28.80 -2.74 2.43
CA GLY A 215 -27.97 -3.06 3.60
C GLY A 215 -27.36 -4.46 3.59
N LYS A 216 -27.92 -5.44 2.87
CA LYS A 216 -27.37 -6.81 2.81
C LYS A 216 -25.95 -6.84 2.24
N TYR A 217 -25.71 -6.06 1.19
CA TYR A 217 -24.42 -5.96 0.50
C TYR A 217 -23.65 -4.69 0.85
N LEU A 218 -23.88 -4.11 2.03
CA LEU A 218 -23.23 -2.88 2.49
C LEU A 218 -21.71 -2.91 2.30
N HIS A 219 -21.03 -3.96 2.78
CA HIS A 219 -19.57 -4.04 2.70
C HIS A 219 -19.06 -4.15 1.26
N LEU A 220 -19.80 -4.87 0.40
CA LEU A 220 -19.49 -4.96 -1.02
C LEU A 220 -19.63 -3.60 -1.70
N GLN A 221 -20.70 -2.86 -1.39
CA GLN A 221 -20.90 -1.50 -1.93
C GLN A 221 -19.79 -0.55 -1.49
N VAL A 222 -19.37 -0.58 -0.23
CA VAL A 222 -18.25 0.25 0.27
C VAL A 222 -16.93 -0.12 -0.41
N ALA A 223 -16.64 -1.41 -0.59
CA ALA A 223 -15.43 -1.84 -1.30
C ALA A 223 -15.43 -1.41 -2.78
N MET A 224 -16.57 -1.56 -3.47
CA MET A 224 -16.74 -1.05 -4.83
C MET A 224 -16.56 0.48 -4.87
N ALA A 225 -17.10 1.20 -3.90
CA ALA A 225 -17.03 2.65 -3.85
C ALA A 225 -15.60 3.18 -3.76
N VAL A 226 -14.75 2.57 -2.91
CA VAL A 226 -13.35 3.01 -2.77
C VAL A 226 -12.41 2.47 -3.84
N VAL A 227 -12.74 1.36 -4.50
CA VAL A 227 -11.94 0.82 -5.62
C VAL A 227 -12.23 1.57 -6.93
N TYR A 228 -13.50 1.97 -7.12
CA TYR A 228 -13.99 2.67 -8.31
C TYR A 228 -14.35 4.12 -8.01
N ASP A 229 -13.67 4.74 -7.03
CA ASP A 229 -13.62 6.19 -6.85
C ASP A 229 -12.84 6.87 -7.99
N ARG A 230 -12.07 6.08 -8.74
CA ARG A 230 -11.39 6.45 -9.98
C ARG A 230 -11.65 5.42 -11.09
N PRO A 231 -11.56 5.83 -12.37
CA PRO A 231 -11.73 4.90 -13.48
C PRO A 231 -10.72 3.77 -13.43
N MET A 232 -11.22 2.53 -13.48
CA MET A 232 -10.40 1.34 -13.68
C MET A 232 -10.61 0.77 -15.07
N SER A 233 -9.58 0.14 -15.59
CA SER A 233 -9.63 -0.60 -16.84
C SER A 233 -8.95 -1.94 -16.68
N TRP A 234 -9.37 -2.89 -17.49
CA TRP A 234 -8.62 -4.10 -17.74
C TRP A 234 -7.95 -4.01 -19.11
N ASN A 235 -6.84 -4.72 -19.26
CA ASN A 235 -6.15 -4.85 -20.54
C ASN A 235 -5.99 -6.34 -20.82
N ARG A 236 -6.28 -6.73 -22.06
CA ARG A 236 -5.89 -8.04 -22.58
C ARG A 236 -4.42 -7.98 -22.99
N LEU A 237 -3.69 -9.10 -22.90
CA LEU A 237 -2.26 -9.17 -23.30
C LEU A 237 -1.99 -8.66 -24.73
N VAL A 238 -3.00 -8.66 -25.60
CA VAL A 238 -2.89 -8.36 -27.04
C VAL A 238 -3.75 -7.17 -27.48
N ARG A 239 -4.47 -6.47 -26.59
CA ARG A 239 -5.48 -5.44 -26.98
C ARG A 239 -5.49 -4.19 -26.10
N GLU A 240 -6.21 -3.19 -26.60
CA GLU A 240 -6.50 -1.91 -25.95
C GLU A 240 -7.17 -2.03 -24.58
N SER A 241 -7.06 -0.94 -23.83
CA SER A 241 -7.65 -0.78 -22.49
C SER A 241 -9.16 -0.69 -22.55
N HIS A 242 -9.85 -1.52 -21.76
CA HIS A 242 -11.29 -1.54 -21.66
C HIS A 242 -11.74 -1.04 -20.28
N PRO A 243 -12.59 0.00 -20.20
CA PRO A 243 -13.08 0.51 -18.92
C PRO A 243 -13.96 -0.54 -18.24
N ILE A 244 -13.85 -0.64 -16.92
CA ILE A 244 -14.77 -1.44 -16.10
C ILE A 244 -15.95 -0.55 -15.70
N ASP A 245 -17.17 -1.01 -15.95
CA ASP A 245 -18.38 -0.40 -15.42
C ASP A 245 -18.60 -0.90 -13.97
N PRO A 246 -18.48 -0.02 -12.95
CA PRO A 246 -18.66 -0.41 -11.56
C PRO A 246 -20.06 -0.96 -11.27
N MET A 247 -21.10 -0.49 -11.97
CA MET A 247 -22.47 -0.96 -11.77
C MET A 247 -22.64 -2.38 -12.30
N LYS A 248 -22.18 -2.63 -13.53
CA LYS A 248 -22.20 -3.98 -14.12
C LYS A 248 -21.42 -4.95 -13.24
N ARG A 249 -20.24 -4.55 -12.75
CA ARG A 249 -19.40 -5.35 -11.87
C ARG A 249 -20.05 -5.66 -10.53
N TYR A 250 -20.65 -4.66 -9.88
CA TYR A 250 -21.36 -4.82 -8.63
C TYR A 250 -22.51 -5.82 -8.75
N ARG A 251 -23.38 -5.62 -9.75
CA ARG A 251 -24.51 -6.52 -10.03
C ARG A 251 -24.03 -7.95 -10.27
N TRP A 252 -22.94 -8.13 -11.02
CA TRP A 252 -22.35 -9.44 -11.27
C TRP A 252 -21.99 -10.15 -9.95
N TYR A 253 -21.20 -9.52 -9.08
CA TYR A 253 -20.81 -10.11 -7.79
C TYR A 253 -22.02 -10.36 -6.88
N ARG A 254 -22.91 -9.38 -6.75
CA ARG A 254 -24.13 -9.47 -5.93
C ARG A 254 -25.01 -10.65 -6.36
N ASP A 255 -25.27 -10.76 -7.66
CA ASP A 255 -26.21 -11.75 -8.19
C ASP A 255 -25.61 -13.17 -8.16
N HIS A 256 -24.29 -13.32 -8.30
CA HIS A 256 -23.60 -14.61 -8.15
C HIS A 256 -23.48 -15.05 -6.70
N ASP A 257 -23.24 -14.12 -5.77
CA ASP A 257 -23.26 -14.38 -4.33
C ASP A 257 -24.67 -14.81 -3.87
N ALA A 258 -25.70 -14.09 -4.30
CA ALA A 258 -27.11 -14.40 -3.97
C ALA A 258 -27.55 -15.79 -4.44
N LYS A 259 -26.92 -16.32 -5.52
CA LYS A 259 -27.14 -17.67 -6.05
C LYS A 259 -26.18 -18.71 -5.47
N HIS A 260 -25.30 -18.33 -4.55
CA HIS A 260 -24.25 -19.17 -3.97
C HIS A 260 -23.33 -19.80 -5.04
N HIS A 261 -23.03 -19.06 -6.10
CA HIS A 261 -22.09 -19.49 -7.14
C HIS A 261 -20.62 -19.22 -6.79
N LEU A 262 -20.35 -18.40 -5.77
CA LEU A 262 -19.02 -18.03 -5.32
C LEU A 262 -18.53 -18.98 -4.22
N GLU A 263 -17.21 -19.02 -4.02
CA GLU A 263 -16.58 -19.86 -3.00
C GLU A 263 -16.56 -19.21 -1.61
N THR A 264 -16.75 -17.90 -1.55
CA THR A 264 -16.91 -17.13 -0.32
C THR A 264 -18.32 -16.53 -0.24
N ASP A 265 -18.74 -16.20 0.98
CA ASP A 265 -19.95 -15.42 1.23
C ASP A 265 -19.56 -13.94 1.33
N LEU A 266 -19.85 -13.17 0.29
CA LEU A 266 -19.46 -11.76 0.21
C LEU A 266 -20.13 -10.91 1.29
N THR A 267 -21.24 -11.36 1.87
CA THR A 267 -21.93 -10.65 2.97
C THR A 267 -21.21 -10.77 4.31
N LYS A 268 -20.29 -11.75 4.44
CA LYS A 268 -19.50 -11.97 5.65
C LYS A 268 -18.11 -11.33 5.62
N LEU A 269 -17.60 -11.06 4.42
CA LEU A 269 -16.32 -10.39 4.26
C LEU A 269 -16.40 -8.92 4.67
N GLN A 270 -15.30 -8.41 5.22
CA GLN A 270 -15.19 -6.99 5.55
C GLN A 270 -14.82 -6.17 4.29
N PRO A 271 -15.13 -4.86 4.24
CA PRO A 271 -14.81 -4.06 3.06
C PRO A 271 -13.32 -4.09 2.70
N TYR A 272 -12.43 -4.06 3.70
CA TYR A 272 -10.97 -4.12 3.49
C TYR A 272 -10.48 -5.47 2.92
N GLU A 273 -11.30 -6.52 2.95
CA GLU A 273 -11.02 -7.79 2.27
C GLU A 273 -11.62 -7.78 0.86
N LEU A 274 -12.82 -7.21 0.72
CA LEU A 274 -13.55 -7.13 -0.54
C LEU A 274 -12.87 -6.24 -1.57
N VAL A 275 -12.06 -5.24 -1.18
CA VAL A 275 -11.23 -4.49 -2.14
C VAL A 275 -10.28 -5.41 -2.94
N TRP A 276 -9.86 -6.53 -2.36
CA TRP A 276 -9.03 -7.57 -3.00
C TRP A 276 -9.84 -8.59 -3.81
N VAL A 277 -11.16 -8.43 -3.88
CA VAL A 277 -12.07 -9.23 -4.71
C VAL A 277 -12.55 -8.41 -5.89
N VAL A 278 -13.10 -7.23 -5.61
CA VAL A 278 -13.84 -6.48 -6.63
C VAL A 278 -12.97 -5.93 -7.75
N ALA A 279 -11.68 -5.71 -7.47
CA ALA A 279 -10.67 -5.23 -8.41
C ALA A 279 -10.15 -6.31 -9.39
N ALA A 280 -11.04 -7.20 -9.86
CA ALA A 280 -10.71 -8.12 -10.94
C ALA A 280 -10.42 -7.34 -12.23
N ASP A 281 -9.22 -7.52 -12.78
CA ASP A 281 -8.73 -6.87 -14.00
C ASP A 281 -9.08 -7.69 -15.26
N VAL A 282 -10.30 -8.21 -15.33
CA VAL A 282 -10.83 -8.99 -16.47
C VAL A 282 -12.30 -8.64 -16.73
N SER A 283 -12.81 -9.05 -17.89
CA SER A 283 -14.21 -8.85 -18.29
C SER A 283 -15.19 -9.75 -17.51
N GLU A 284 -16.47 -9.36 -17.38
CA GLU A 284 -17.48 -10.21 -16.73
C GLU A 284 -17.66 -11.55 -17.47
N GLU A 285 -17.48 -11.57 -18.80
CA GLU A 285 -17.54 -12.81 -19.57
C GLU A 285 -16.41 -13.79 -19.17
N GLU A 286 -15.23 -13.26 -18.80
CA GLU A 286 -14.13 -14.06 -18.26
C GLU A 286 -14.36 -14.50 -16.81
N LEU A 287 -15.08 -13.70 -16.02
CA LEU A 287 -15.51 -14.11 -14.68
C LEU A 287 -16.49 -15.30 -14.76
N ASP A 288 -17.48 -15.22 -15.65
CA ASP A 288 -18.44 -16.31 -15.89
C ASP A 288 -17.74 -17.57 -16.43
N TRP A 289 -16.82 -17.39 -17.39
CA TRP A 289 -15.99 -18.48 -17.89
C TRP A 289 -15.22 -19.15 -16.76
N THR A 290 -14.63 -18.37 -15.85
CA THR A 290 -13.87 -18.88 -14.70
C THR A 290 -14.73 -19.76 -13.81
N LEU A 291 -15.91 -19.27 -13.40
CA LEU A 291 -16.81 -20.03 -12.52
C LEU A 291 -17.25 -21.34 -13.15
N LYS A 292 -17.38 -21.39 -14.48
CA LYS A 292 -17.70 -22.62 -15.21
C LYS A 292 -16.53 -23.58 -15.28
N GLU A 293 -15.36 -23.13 -15.73
CA GLU A 293 -14.21 -23.99 -16.01
C GLU A 293 -13.50 -24.45 -14.73
N LEU A 294 -13.44 -23.59 -13.70
CA LEU A 294 -12.74 -23.86 -12.46
C LEU A 294 -13.65 -24.31 -11.30
N ARG A 295 -14.92 -24.61 -11.56
CA ARG A 295 -15.93 -25.05 -10.56
C ARG A 295 -15.50 -26.19 -9.61
N ARG A 296 -14.47 -26.95 -9.98
CA ARG A 296 -13.92 -28.06 -9.19
C ARG A 296 -12.98 -27.61 -8.09
N LEU A 297 -12.37 -26.43 -8.25
CA LEU A 297 -11.51 -25.85 -7.22
C LEU A 297 -12.38 -25.39 -6.07
N LYS A 298 -11.80 -25.43 -4.87
CA LYS A 298 -12.40 -24.93 -3.64
C LYS A 298 -11.51 -23.85 -3.05
N GLN A 299 -12.07 -22.94 -2.27
CA GLN A 299 -11.30 -21.87 -1.63
C GLN A 299 -9.95 -22.34 -1.09
N GLN A 300 -9.92 -23.42 -0.29
CA GLN A 300 -8.69 -23.93 0.35
C GLN A 300 -7.66 -24.51 -0.62
N THR A 301 -8.07 -24.78 -1.86
CA THR A 301 -7.24 -25.44 -2.88
C THR A 301 -7.00 -24.55 -4.09
N TRP A 302 -7.42 -23.29 -4.03
CA TRP A 302 -7.37 -22.39 -5.19
C TRP A 302 -5.95 -22.13 -5.68
N GLY A 303 -4.95 -22.30 -4.81
CA GLY A 303 -3.54 -22.26 -5.20
C GLY A 303 -3.17 -23.22 -6.35
N GLN A 304 -3.93 -24.29 -6.56
CA GLN A 304 -3.75 -25.18 -7.71
C GLN A 304 -3.90 -24.47 -9.06
N ALA A 305 -4.65 -23.36 -9.14
CA ALA A 305 -4.84 -22.57 -10.36
C ALA A 305 -3.51 -22.07 -10.93
N TYR A 306 -2.52 -21.76 -10.08
CA TYR A 306 -1.19 -21.32 -10.52
C TYR A 306 -0.50 -22.39 -11.40
N GLY A 307 -0.57 -23.65 -10.96
CA GLY A 307 0.04 -24.78 -11.66
C GLY A 307 -0.73 -25.26 -12.90
N MET A 308 -1.94 -24.74 -13.14
CA MET A 308 -2.72 -25.08 -14.34
C MET A 308 -2.12 -24.46 -15.61
N ILE A 309 -1.37 -23.37 -15.47
CA ILE A 309 -0.75 -22.67 -16.58
C ILE A 309 0.60 -23.31 -16.87
N ARG A 310 0.71 -23.93 -18.06
CA ARG A 310 1.97 -24.51 -18.54
C ARG A 310 3.05 -23.44 -18.67
N TYR A 311 4.20 -23.66 -18.05
CA TYR A 311 5.33 -22.74 -18.14
C TYR A 311 5.95 -22.75 -19.56
N ARG A 312 6.15 -21.56 -20.15
CA ARG A 312 6.68 -21.33 -21.50
C ARG A 312 8.13 -20.83 -21.45
N MET A 313 9.09 -21.74 -21.49
CA MET A 313 10.53 -21.42 -21.49
C MET A 313 10.97 -20.66 -22.75
N ASP A 314 10.25 -20.79 -23.86
CA ASP A 314 10.48 -20.04 -25.10
C ASP A 314 10.26 -18.53 -24.91
N PHE A 315 9.32 -18.11 -24.07
CA PHE A 315 9.11 -16.70 -23.73
C PHE A 315 10.26 -16.13 -22.90
N VAL A 316 10.83 -16.95 -22.02
CA VAL A 316 11.99 -16.57 -21.21
C VAL A 316 13.23 -16.49 -22.09
N THR A 317 13.51 -17.51 -22.88
CA THR A 317 14.74 -17.56 -23.69
C THR A 317 14.68 -16.59 -24.87
N GLY A 318 13.49 -16.26 -25.39
CA GLY A 318 13.34 -15.61 -26.69
C GLY A 318 13.60 -16.59 -27.84
N GLY A 319 13.48 -17.89 -27.56
CA GLY A 319 13.56 -18.95 -28.55
C GLY A 319 12.34 -18.98 -29.46
N LYS A 320 12.36 -19.89 -30.44
CA LYS A 320 11.22 -20.06 -31.36
C LYS A 320 9.97 -20.44 -30.55
N PRO A 321 8.80 -19.82 -30.79
CA PRO A 321 7.58 -20.16 -30.07
C PRO A 321 7.25 -21.66 -30.17
N LEU A 322 7.15 -22.34 -29.02
CA LEU A 322 6.92 -23.80 -28.93
C LEU A 322 5.44 -24.17 -28.70
N GLY A 323 4.55 -23.19 -28.71
CA GLY A 323 3.12 -23.38 -28.50
C GLY A 323 2.30 -22.33 -29.24
N PRO A 324 0.96 -22.44 -29.19
CA PRO A 324 0.10 -21.49 -29.88
C PRO A 324 0.37 -20.06 -29.38
N PRO A 325 0.29 -19.06 -30.28
CA PRO A 325 0.31 -17.67 -29.87
C PRO A 325 -1.00 -17.32 -29.17
N TYR A 326 -0.97 -16.28 -28.34
CA TYR A 326 -2.19 -15.68 -27.81
C TYR A 326 -3.03 -15.14 -28.96
N THR A 327 -4.32 -15.46 -28.94
CA THR A 327 -5.32 -14.92 -29.86
C THR A 327 -5.82 -13.56 -29.36
N ASP A 328 -6.12 -13.48 -28.06
CA ASP A 328 -6.67 -12.28 -27.46
C ASP A 328 -6.17 -12.01 -26.03
N GLY A 329 -5.42 -12.95 -25.43
CA GLY A 329 -4.85 -12.76 -24.10
C GLY A 329 -5.85 -12.86 -22.94
N SER A 330 -7.02 -13.43 -23.17
CA SER A 330 -8.00 -13.73 -22.10
C SER A 330 -7.51 -14.82 -21.14
N LEU A 331 -8.17 -15.00 -19.99
CA LEU A 331 -7.88 -16.10 -19.07
C LEU A 331 -7.97 -17.48 -19.75
N ALA A 332 -8.94 -17.65 -20.66
CA ALA A 332 -9.09 -18.87 -21.45
C ALA A 332 -7.90 -19.09 -22.39
N ASP A 333 -7.43 -18.02 -23.02
CA ASP A 333 -6.27 -18.03 -23.90
C ASP A 333 -4.97 -18.31 -23.13
N ILE A 334 -4.82 -17.73 -21.93
CA ILE A 334 -3.69 -18.01 -21.01
C ILE A 334 -3.69 -19.49 -20.60
N LEU A 335 -4.85 -20.05 -20.22
CA LEU A 335 -4.97 -21.46 -19.87
C LEU A 335 -4.58 -22.39 -21.03
N LYS A 336 -4.97 -22.02 -22.25
CA LYS A 336 -4.67 -22.80 -23.46
C LYS A 336 -3.21 -22.69 -23.90
N CYS A 337 -2.68 -21.47 -23.94
CA CYS A 337 -1.38 -21.17 -24.53
C CYS A 337 -0.20 -21.37 -23.55
N GLY A 338 -0.49 -21.37 -22.25
CA GLY A 338 0.54 -21.32 -21.22
C GLY A 338 1.18 -19.93 -21.14
N GLY A 339 2.17 -19.76 -20.27
CA GLY A 339 2.86 -18.48 -20.09
C GLY A 339 4.04 -18.59 -19.13
N ILE A 340 4.52 -17.46 -18.61
CA ILE A 340 5.56 -17.42 -17.57
C ILE A 340 4.96 -17.11 -16.20
N CYS A 341 5.78 -16.98 -15.15
CA CYS A 341 5.32 -16.76 -13.77
C CYS A 341 4.30 -15.63 -13.62
N MET A 342 4.47 -14.51 -14.36
CA MET A 342 3.51 -13.40 -14.38
C MET A 342 2.11 -13.84 -14.86
N HIS A 343 2.04 -14.72 -15.85
CA HIS A 343 0.78 -15.25 -16.36
C HIS A 343 0.15 -16.25 -15.40
N GLN A 344 0.96 -17.08 -14.73
CA GLN A 344 0.47 -18.03 -13.72
C GLN A 344 -0.12 -17.30 -12.52
N ALA A 345 0.58 -16.27 -12.02
CA ALA A 345 0.13 -15.44 -10.91
C ALA A 345 -1.11 -14.61 -11.30
N HIS A 346 -1.13 -13.99 -12.48
CA HIS A 346 -2.30 -13.24 -12.96
C HIS A 346 -3.51 -14.15 -13.14
N PHE A 347 -3.36 -15.30 -13.79
CA PHE A 347 -4.45 -16.26 -13.96
C PHE A 347 -5.01 -16.72 -12.60
N ALA A 348 -4.15 -17.12 -11.66
CA ALA A 348 -4.59 -17.56 -10.35
C ALA A 348 -5.27 -16.43 -9.56
N ALA A 349 -4.71 -15.22 -9.56
CA ALA A 349 -5.29 -14.07 -8.87
C ALA A 349 -6.64 -13.64 -9.47
N SER A 350 -6.72 -13.45 -10.78
CA SER A 350 -7.96 -12.97 -11.42
C SER A 350 -9.07 -14.03 -11.36
N THR A 351 -8.72 -15.32 -11.43
CA THR A 351 -9.72 -16.40 -11.27
C THR A 351 -10.18 -16.56 -9.81
N ALA A 352 -9.31 -16.34 -8.83
CA ALA A 352 -9.69 -16.30 -7.41
C ALA A 352 -10.66 -15.16 -7.11
N LYS A 353 -10.38 -13.96 -7.64
CA LYS A 353 -11.31 -12.81 -7.56
C LYS A 353 -12.67 -13.14 -8.15
N ALA A 354 -12.72 -13.80 -9.32
CA ALA A 354 -13.97 -14.25 -9.94
C ALA A 354 -14.76 -15.20 -9.02
N ALA A 355 -14.08 -16.05 -8.26
CA ALA A 355 -14.71 -16.95 -7.28
C ALA A 355 -15.08 -16.27 -5.94
N GLY A 356 -14.93 -14.94 -5.83
CA GLY A 356 -15.18 -14.19 -4.59
C GLY A 356 -14.04 -14.23 -3.58
N ILE A 357 -12.89 -14.81 -3.91
CA ILE A 357 -11.79 -15.03 -2.97
C ILE A 357 -10.84 -13.81 -2.99
N PRO A 358 -10.62 -13.12 -1.85
CA PRO A 358 -9.62 -12.08 -1.75
C PRO A 358 -8.25 -12.57 -2.20
N SER A 359 -7.62 -11.87 -3.15
CA SER A 359 -6.35 -12.32 -3.71
C SER A 359 -5.47 -11.20 -4.26
N ALA A 360 -4.16 -11.47 -4.24
CA ALA A 360 -3.11 -10.57 -4.69
C ALA A 360 -2.19 -11.24 -5.72
N TYR A 361 -1.80 -10.43 -6.70
CA TYR A 361 -0.71 -10.70 -7.63
C TYR A 361 0.57 -10.15 -7.01
N VAL A 362 1.49 -11.02 -6.60
CA VAL A 362 2.68 -10.61 -5.85
C VAL A 362 3.91 -10.75 -6.73
N THR A 363 4.80 -9.76 -6.68
CA THR A 363 6.10 -9.79 -7.38
C THR A 363 7.25 -9.55 -6.43
N GLY A 364 8.43 -10.04 -6.79
CA GLY A 364 9.65 -9.81 -6.03
C GLY A 364 10.90 -10.17 -6.82
N GLU A 365 12.06 -9.89 -6.25
CA GLU A 365 13.37 -10.24 -6.81
C GLU A 365 14.06 -11.29 -5.93
N GLY A 366 14.74 -12.24 -6.58
CA GLY A 366 15.49 -13.31 -5.94
C GLY A 366 16.71 -13.70 -6.78
N ASN A 367 17.27 -14.89 -6.54
CA ASN A 367 18.49 -15.33 -7.23
C ASN A 367 18.30 -15.59 -8.73
N ARG A 368 17.06 -15.77 -9.16
CA ARG A 368 16.67 -15.95 -10.56
C ARG A 368 16.10 -14.67 -11.20
N GLY A 369 16.29 -13.52 -10.55
CA GLY A 369 15.76 -12.24 -10.99
C GLY A 369 14.31 -12.04 -10.57
N GLY A 370 13.54 -11.26 -11.34
CA GLY A 370 12.14 -10.98 -11.04
C GLY A 370 11.24 -12.20 -11.15
N HIS A 371 10.32 -12.37 -10.22
CA HIS A 371 9.34 -13.45 -10.19
C HIS A 371 7.98 -12.95 -9.72
N ALA A 372 6.93 -13.70 -10.08
CA ALA A 372 5.57 -13.43 -9.67
C ALA A 372 4.90 -14.68 -9.09
N TRP A 373 4.23 -14.52 -7.96
CA TRP A 373 3.49 -15.57 -7.27
C TRP A 373 2.10 -15.09 -6.86
N PHE A 374 1.30 -16.04 -6.39
CA PHE A 374 -0.10 -15.85 -6.07
C PHE A 374 -0.30 -15.91 -4.56
N ALA A 375 -1.03 -14.92 -4.04
CA ALA A 375 -1.49 -14.91 -2.66
C ALA A 375 -3.02 -14.83 -2.61
N PHE A 376 -3.63 -15.54 -1.66
CA PHE A 376 -5.08 -15.54 -1.50
C PHE A 376 -5.52 -15.89 -0.08
N LEU A 377 -6.73 -15.46 0.27
CA LEU A 377 -7.40 -15.85 1.50
C LEU A 377 -7.90 -17.30 1.38
N GLU A 378 -7.09 -18.24 1.84
CA GLU A 378 -7.33 -19.68 1.77
C GLU A 378 -8.46 -20.14 2.70
N ASN A 379 -8.71 -19.39 3.78
CA ASN A 379 -9.80 -19.65 4.70
C ASN A 379 -10.37 -18.33 5.26
N ASP A 380 -11.57 -17.97 4.84
CA ASP A 380 -12.24 -16.71 5.21
C ASP A 380 -12.66 -16.68 6.68
N ARG A 381 -13.13 -17.82 7.20
CA ARG A 381 -13.55 -17.99 8.60
C ARG A 381 -12.38 -17.81 9.57
N GLN A 382 -11.20 -18.29 9.19
CA GLN A 382 -9.99 -18.18 10.01
C GLN A 382 -9.16 -16.94 9.67
N GLY A 383 -9.45 -16.26 8.55
CA GLY A 383 -8.63 -15.15 8.06
C GLY A 383 -7.25 -15.59 7.56
N SER A 384 -7.07 -16.86 7.18
CA SER A 384 -5.76 -17.38 6.80
C SER A 384 -5.42 -17.07 5.34
N TRP A 385 -4.34 -16.31 5.12
CA TRP A 385 -3.78 -16.05 3.81
C TRP A 385 -2.67 -17.04 3.48
N ASN A 386 -2.72 -17.60 2.27
CA ASN A 386 -1.60 -18.31 1.65
C ASN A 386 -0.78 -17.28 0.85
N MET A 387 0.49 -17.09 1.22
CA MET A 387 1.39 -16.10 0.63
C MET A 387 2.49 -16.74 -0.25
N SER A 388 2.44 -18.05 -0.48
CA SER A 388 3.57 -18.81 -1.01
C SER A 388 3.27 -19.61 -2.28
N THR A 389 2.04 -19.52 -2.82
CA THR A 389 1.68 -20.30 -4.01
C THR A 389 2.47 -19.84 -5.23
N GLY A 390 3.39 -20.70 -5.68
CA GLY A 390 4.29 -20.40 -6.78
C GLY A 390 5.55 -19.63 -6.37
N ARG A 391 5.75 -19.31 -5.09
CA ARG A 391 6.97 -18.65 -4.60
C ARG A 391 8.14 -19.65 -4.62
N TYR A 392 9.27 -19.25 -5.18
CA TYR A 392 10.47 -20.08 -5.21
C TYR A 392 11.28 -19.96 -3.91
N ALA A 393 11.87 -21.07 -3.48
CA ALA A 393 12.73 -21.15 -2.29
C ALA A 393 14.20 -20.79 -2.62
N ASP A 394 14.44 -19.70 -3.35
CA ASP A 394 15.75 -19.26 -3.85
C ASP A 394 15.94 -17.73 -3.77
N GLY A 395 15.54 -17.14 -2.63
CA GLY A 395 15.88 -15.75 -2.30
C GLY A 395 14.77 -14.72 -2.50
N TYR A 396 13.52 -15.14 -2.69
CA TYR A 396 12.39 -14.21 -2.71
C TYR A 396 11.99 -13.86 -1.27
N SER A 397 12.60 -12.82 -0.70
CA SER A 397 12.50 -12.49 0.74
C SER A 397 11.21 -11.77 1.13
N CYS A 398 10.80 -10.77 0.35
CA CYS A 398 9.56 -10.03 0.53
C CYS A 398 8.98 -9.65 -0.83
N GLY A 399 7.71 -9.97 -1.04
CA GLY A 399 6.96 -9.55 -2.21
C GLY A 399 6.27 -8.21 -2.06
N MET A 400 5.96 -7.62 -3.20
CA MET A 400 5.14 -6.42 -3.35
C MET A 400 3.89 -6.73 -4.16
N THR A 401 2.79 -6.07 -3.87
CA THR A 401 1.56 -6.08 -4.68
C THR A 401 1.02 -4.65 -4.77
N GLY A 402 0.27 -4.35 -5.83
CA GLY A 402 -0.52 -3.12 -5.86
C GLY A 402 -1.72 -3.24 -4.92
N ASP A 403 -1.92 -2.25 -4.05
CA ASP A 403 -3.16 -2.07 -3.32
C ASP A 403 -4.26 -1.70 -4.33
N PRO A 404 -5.33 -2.50 -4.48
CA PRO A 404 -6.34 -2.24 -5.49
C PRO A 404 -7.12 -0.94 -5.26
N GLN A 405 -7.22 -0.50 -4.00
CA GLN A 405 -7.91 0.72 -3.62
C GLN A 405 -7.06 1.96 -3.88
N THR A 406 -5.76 1.95 -3.56
CA THR A 406 -4.91 3.15 -3.66
C THR A 406 -3.96 3.18 -4.86
N GLY A 407 -3.70 2.02 -5.47
CA GLY A 407 -2.76 1.85 -6.58
C GLY A 407 -1.29 1.89 -6.14
N LYS A 408 -1.04 2.14 -4.85
CA LYS A 408 0.31 2.14 -4.26
C LYS A 408 0.82 0.71 -4.10
N ALA A 409 2.13 0.56 -4.20
CA ALA A 409 2.78 -0.70 -3.87
C ALA A 409 2.74 -0.92 -2.35
N VAL A 410 2.30 -2.09 -1.93
CA VAL A 410 2.27 -2.53 -0.53
C VAL A 410 3.00 -3.86 -0.40
N LYS A 411 3.60 -4.12 0.77
CA LYS A 411 4.27 -5.38 1.03
C LYS A 411 3.24 -6.50 1.19
N GLU A 412 3.58 -7.70 0.72
CA GLU A 412 2.68 -8.86 0.79
C GLU A 412 2.25 -9.17 2.23
N PHE A 413 3.14 -8.98 3.22
CA PHE A 413 2.86 -9.28 4.62
C PHE A 413 1.87 -8.28 5.25
N GLU A 414 1.78 -7.05 4.75
CA GLU A 414 0.72 -6.11 5.16
C GLU A 414 -0.66 -6.60 4.71
N VAL A 415 -0.73 -7.23 3.52
CA VAL A 415 -1.95 -7.90 3.04
C VAL A 415 -2.27 -9.11 3.92
N GLN A 416 -1.27 -9.92 4.26
CA GLN A 416 -1.44 -11.07 5.14
C GLN A 416 -1.99 -10.65 6.53
N LEU A 417 -1.58 -9.49 7.05
CA LEU A 417 -2.08 -8.93 8.32
C LEU A 417 -3.57 -8.54 8.26
N LEU A 418 -4.15 -8.34 7.08
CA LEU A 418 -5.61 -8.15 6.93
C LEU A 418 -6.39 -9.39 7.37
N GLY A 419 -5.76 -10.56 7.27
CA GLY A 419 -6.30 -11.82 7.73
C GLY A 419 -6.25 -12.05 9.24
N ASP A 420 -5.50 -11.23 10.00
CA ASP A 420 -5.28 -11.52 11.41
C ASP A 420 -6.58 -11.68 12.20
N LYS A 421 -6.63 -12.69 13.07
CA LYS A 421 -7.81 -13.03 13.87
C LYS A 421 -8.29 -11.89 14.77
N GLN A 422 -7.39 -11.02 15.22
CA GLN A 422 -7.74 -9.87 16.06
C GLN A 422 -8.64 -8.90 15.31
N ARG A 423 -8.53 -8.76 13.98
CA ARG A 423 -9.43 -7.93 13.17
C ARG A 423 -10.90 -8.37 13.21
N ARG A 424 -11.15 -9.62 13.57
CA ARG A 424 -12.50 -10.19 13.75
C ARG A 424 -12.96 -10.17 15.22
N SER A 425 -12.17 -9.58 16.12
CA SER A 425 -12.47 -9.50 17.55
C SER A 425 -13.17 -8.18 17.92
N GLY A 426 -13.88 -8.17 19.06
CA GLY A 426 -14.42 -6.93 19.61
C GLY A 426 -13.36 -5.89 19.97
N GLY A 427 -12.11 -6.32 20.25
CA GLY A 427 -10.98 -5.42 20.49
C GLY A 427 -10.63 -4.56 19.26
N TYR A 428 -10.76 -5.12 18.05
CA TYR A 428 -10.54 -4.34 16.83
C TYR A 428 -11.60 -3.26 16.63
N GLN A 429 -12.88 -3.59 16.85
CA GLN A 429 -13.95 -2.59 16.81
C GLN A 429 -13.71 -1.47 17.85
N LEU A 430 -13.30 -1.84 19.06
CA LEU A 430 -12.94 -0.89 20.11
C LEU A 430 -11.77 0.01 19.69
N CYS A 431 -10.69 -0.56 19.14
CA CYS A 431 -9.56 0.17 18.59
C CYS A 431 -10.02 1.20 17.54
N ARG A 432 -10.87 0.81 16.58
CA ARG A 432 -11.38 1.73 15.54
C ARG A 432 -12.19 2.89 16.12
N ARG A 433 -13.03 2.61 17.13
CA ARG A 433 -13.80 3.64 17.84
C ARG A 433 -12.92 4.59 18.65
N LEU A 434 -11.86 4.08 19.27
CA LEU A 434 -10.85 4.90 19.94
C LEU A 434 -10.11 5.79 18.94
N MET A 435 -9.77 5.28 17.75
CA MET A 435 -9.19 6.11 16.68
C MET A 435 -10.13 7.23 16.22
N ILE A 436 -11.44 6.99 16.17
CA ILE A 436 -12.45 8.05 15.90
C ILE A 436 -12.38 9.14 16.98
N ILE A 437 -12.40 8.75 18.26
CA ILE A 437 -12.34 9.70 19.38
C ILE A 437 -11.00 10.48 19.37
N ALA A 438 -9.89 9.80 19.10
CA ALA A 438 -8.58 10.44 18.97
C ALA A 438 -8.56 11.50 17.87
N GLY A 439 -9.19 11.23 16.72
CA GLY A 439 -9.37 12.22 15.65
C GLY A 439 -10.13 13.46 16.13
N ILE A 440 -11.19 13.30 16.93
CA ILE A 440 -11.95 14.43 17.49
C ILE A 440 -11.07 15.25 18.45
N TYR A 441 -10.20 14.62 19.24
CA TYR A 441 -9.26 15.34 20.10
C TYR A 441 -8.18 16.09 19.29
N ALA A 442 -7.66 15.48 18.23
CA ALA A 442 -6.66 16.08 17.35
C ALA A 442 -7.14 17.43 16.79
N GLU A 443 -8.36 17.43 16.26
CA GLU A 443 -9.01 18.60 15.65
C GLU A 443 -9.26 19.76 16.63
N ARG A 444 -9.24 19.47 17.93
CA ARG A 444 -9.40 20.47 18.98
C ARG A 444 -8.07 20.94 19.57
N GLY A 445 -6.95 20.41 19.08
CA GLY A 445 -5.64 20.64 19.69
C GLY A 445 -5.50 20.03 21.09
N GLU A 446 -6.36 19.07 21.46
CA GLU A 446 -6.34 18.40 22.77
C GLU A 446 -5.32 17.24 22.73
N SER A 447 -4.04 17.57 22.47
CA SER A 447 -3.01 16.59 22.11
C SER A 447 -2.77 15.52 23.18
N ASP A 448 -2.90 15.85 24.48
CA ASP A 448 -2.76 14.90 25.60
C ASP A 448 -3.83 13.82 25.58
N LEU A 449 -5.09 14.21 25.34
CA LEU A 449 -6.19 13.27 25.25
C LEU A 449 -6.13 12.47 23.95
N GLN A 450 -5.69 13.08 22.84
CA GLN A 450 -5.42 12.36 21.59
C GLN A 450 -4.37 11.26 21.82
N LEU A 451 -3.22 11.60 22.39
CA LEU A 451 -2.12 10.67 22.64
C LEU A 451 -2.55 9.52 23.56
N GLU A 452 -3.23 9.85 24.67
CA GLU A 452 -3.77 8.85 25.60
C GLU A 452 -4.74 7.89 24.89
N THR A 453 -5.66 8.43 24.08
CA THR A 453 -6.67 7.64 23.38
C THR A 453 -6.05 6.74 22.29
N LEU A 454 -5.04 7.23 21.57
CA LEU A 454 -4.29 6.43 20.61
C LEU A 454 -3.53 5.30 21.30
N ARG A 455 -2.97 5.54 22.49
CA ARG A 455 -2.36 4.48 23.30
C ARG A 455 -3.37 3.41 23.68
N TYR A 456 -4.57 3.81 24.11
CA TYR A 456 -5.64 2.85 24.38
C TYR A 456 -6.08 2.08 23.13
N ALA A 457 -6.03 2.69 21.95
CA ALA A 457 -6.34 2.00 20.70
C ALA A 457 -5.33 0.88 20.41
N THR A 458 -4.03 1.14 20.62
CA THR A 458 -2.99 0.10 20.44
C THR A 458 -3.09 -1.00 21.50
N GLU A 459 -3.59 -0.72 22.69
CA GLU A 459 -3.87 -1.73 23.73
C GLU A 459 -5.13 -2.56 23.43
N ALA A 460 -6.15 -1.97 22.79
CA ALA A 460 -7.38 -2.65 22.42
C ALA A 460 -7.18 -3.69 21.30
N ALA A 461 -6.33 -3.37 20.32
CA ALA A 461 -5.96 -4.27 19.24
C ALA A 461 -4.53 -4.01 18.75
N ASP A 462 -3.57 -4.66 19.41
CA ASP A 462 -2.13 -4.48 19.21
C ASP A 462 -1.61 -4.89 17.82
N ARG A 463 -2.34 -5.69 17.04
CA ARG A 463 -2.02 -6.04 15.64
C ARG A 463 -2.60 -5.04 14.63
N THR A 464 -3.03 -3.87 15.07
CA THR A 464 -3.52 -2.78 14.20
C THR A 464 -2.39 -1.80 13.87
N LEU A 465 -1.73 -2.01 12.72
CA LEU A 465 -0.60 -1.17 12.28
C LEU A 465 -0.94 0.34 12.28
N ALA A 466 -2.10 0.71 11.71
CA ALA A 466 -2.54 2.11 11.64
C ALA A 466 -2.70 2.79 13.01
N ALA A 467 -2.99 2.03 14.08
CA ALA A 467 -3.08 2.59 15.43
C ALA A 467 -1.68 2.93 15.97
N TRP A 468 -0.69 2.08 15.70
CA TRP A 468 0.70 2.33 16.06
C TRP A 468 1.30 3.48 15.28
N GLU A 469 1.03 3.57 13.97
CA GLU A 469 1.46 4.69 13.13
C GLU A 469 0.89 6.01 13.62
N ALA A 470 -0.42 6.06 13.89
CA ALA A 470 -1.06 7.26 14.44
C ALA A 470 -0.51 7.64 15.81
N TYR A 471 -0.28 6.66 16.70
CA TYR A 471 0.31 6.90 18.02
C TYR A 471 1.75 7.43 17.92
N ALA A 472 2.57 6.84 17.06
CA ALA A 472 3.94 7.28 16.81
C ALA A 472 3.96 8.69 16.21
N ALA A 473 3.13 8.98 15.20
CA ALA A 473 3.02 10.31 14.61
C ALA A 473 2.64 11.38 15.66
N CYS A 474 1.67 11.07 16.54
CA CYS A 474 1.26 11.98 17.62
C CYS A 474 2.40 12.25 18.63
N LEU A 475 3.28 11.28 18.87
CA LEU A 475 4.51 11.49 19.66
C LEU A 475 5.53 12.35 18.88
N GLU A 476 5.68 12.15 17.58
CA GLU A 476 6.59 12.92 16.73
C GLU A 476 6.22 14.40 16.66
N ASP A 477 4.92 14.70 16.56
CA ASP A 477 4.39 16.07 16.55
C ASP A 477 4.72 16.86 17.84
N ARG A 478 4.96 16.16 18.94
CA ARG A 478 5.37 16.76 20.22
C ARG A 478 6.88 17.08 20.29
N GLY A 479 7.66 16.56 19.35
CA GLY A 479 9.11 16.78 19.24
C GLY A 479 9.86 16.49 20.55
N ASP A 480 10.71 17.43 20.95
CA ASP A 480 11.63 17.29 22.09
C ASP A 480 10.94 17.13 23.45
N GLN A 481 9.61 17.32 23.54
CA GLN A 481 8.85 17.08 24.77
C GLN A 481 8.76 15.58 25.11
N VAL A 482 8.95 14.70 24.13
CA VAL A 482 8.86 13.25 24.34
C VAL A 482 10.16 12.70 24.90
N LYS A 483 10.09 12.18 26.13
CA LYS A 483 11.25 11.56 26.80
C LYS A 483 11.69 10.29 26.07
N LEU A 484 13.00 10.05 26.05
CA LEU A 484 13.62 8.86 25.45
C LEU A 484 12.99 7.53 25.93
N ASP A 485 12.61 7.43 27.22
CA ASP A 485 12.03 6.20 27.77
C ASP A 485 10.61 5.90 27.23
N VAL A 486 9.88 6.92 26.77
CA VAL A 486 8.61 6.73 26.06
C VAL A 486 8.88 6.03 24.73
N TRP A 487 9.85 6.51 23.95
CA TRP A 487 10.25 5.87 22.70
C TRP A 487 10.71 4.43 22.91
N LYS A 488 11.51 4.15 23.94
CA LYS A 488 11.92 2.77 24.28
C LYS A 488 10.72 1.88 24.57
N THR A 489 9.71 2.40 25.27
CA THR A 489 8.47 1.68 25.59
C THR A 489 7.68 1.38 24.32
N VAL A 490 7.50 2.37 23.43
CA VAL A 490 6.84 2.21 22.12
C VAL A 490 7.50 1.10 21.30
N VAL A 491 8.83 1.18 21.13
CA VAL A 491 9.60 0.21 20.33
C VAL A 491 9.48 -1.20 20.90
N ARG A 492 9.54 -1.34 22.23
CA ARG A 492 9.35 -2.64 22.90
C ARG A 492 7.95 -3.20 22.63
N ASP A 493 6.92 -2.37 22.79
CA ASP A 493 5.54 -2.81 22.68
C ASP A 493 5.18 -3.18 21.23
N ILE A 494 5.63 -2.42 20.23
CA ILE A 494 5.47 -2.78 18.80
C ILE A 494 6.15 -4.10 18.49
N ARG A 495 7.39 -4.32 18.95
CA ARG A 495 8.10 -5.59 18.76
C ARG A 495 7.40 -6.78 19.40
N SER A 496 6.71 -6.56 20.53
CA SER A 496 5.92 -7.58 21.21
C SER A 496 4.61 -7.86 20.46
N ALA A 497 3.94 -6.83 19.95
CA ALA A 497 2.68 -6.97 19.21
C ALA A 497 2.85 -7.70 17.87
N PHE A 498 4.00 -7.47 17.23
CA PHE A 498 4.36 -8.01 15.92
C PHE A 498 5.49 -9.03 16.01
N ASP A 499 5.51 -9.83 17.06
CA ASP A 499 6.60 -10.78 17.29
C ASP A 499 6.76 -11.81 16.16
N GLU A 500 5.66 -12.29 15.63
CA GLU A 500 5.57 -13.23 14.49
C GLU A 500 5.66 -12.51 13.12
N TRP A 501 5.74 -11.17 13.09
CA TRP A 501 5.57 -10.35 11.88
C TRP A 501 6.81 -9.49 11.61
N PRO A 502 7.84 -10.03 10.94
CA PRO A 502 9.13 -9.35 10.77
C PRO A 502 9.03 -8.00 10.05
N ASP A 503 8.13 -7.83 9.07
CA ASP A 503 7.91 -6.53 8.43
C ASP A 503 7.36 -5.47 9.36
N MET A 504 6.46 -5.86 10.25
CA MET A 504 5.78 -4.93 11.13
C MET A 504 6.69 -4.57 12.30
N ARG A 505 7.68 -5.43 12.62
CA ARG A 505 8.80 -5.07 13.50
C ARG A 505 9.70 -3.99 12.89
N ASP A 506 9.76 -3.86 11.57
CA ASP A 506 10.60 -2.84 10.93
C ASP A 506 10.14 -1.42 11.27
N LEU A 507 8.83 -1.21 11.50
CA LEU A 507 8.31 0.04 12.06
C LEU A 507 8.99 0.38 13.40
N ALA A 508 9.14 -0.61 14.30
CA ALA A 508 9.81 -0.40 15.58
C ALA A 508 11.29 -0.08 15.39
N ASP A 509 11.95 -0.72 14.42
CA ASP A 509 13.35 -0.45 14.13
C ASP A 509 13.56 0.93 13.51
N ASP A 510 12.64 1.41 12.68
CA ASP A 510 12.65 2.76 12.11
C ASP A 510 12.42 3.83 13.19
N ILE A 511 11.47 3.61 14.11
CA ILE A 511 11.26 4.48 15.27
C ILE A 511 12.51 4.52 16.15
N GLU A 512 13.12 3.36 16.43
CA GLU A 512 14.34 3.28 17.24
C GLU A 512 15.51 4.01 16.54
N ALA A 513 15.70 3.81 15.24
CA ALA A 513 16.73 4.49 14.48
C ALA A 513 16.57 6.02 14.52
N ARG A 514 15.34 6.52 14.39
CA ARG A 514 15.04 7.95 14.36
C ARG A 514 15.08 8.63 15.73
N HIS A 515 14.67 7.95 16.80
CA HIS A 515 14.43 8.61 18.09
C HIS A 515 15.28 8.10 19.25
N ILE A 516 15.85 6.90 19.15
CA ILE A 516 16.63 6.28 20.23
C ILE A 516 18.11 6.19 19.84
N ALA A 517 18.40 5.64 18.66
CA ALA A 517 19.75 5.31 18.24
C ALA A 517 20.66 6.55 18.12
N LYS A 518 20.08 7.73 17.91
CA LYS A 518 20.81 9.01 17.89
C LYS A 518 21.60 9.26 19.17
N THR A 519 21.14 8.77 20.32
CA THR A 519 21.82 8.95 21.61
C THR A 519 22.87 7.88 21.90
N TRP A 520 22.98 6.85 21.05
CA TRP A 520 23.92 5.76 21.26
C TRP A 520 25.35 6.20 20.90
N SER A 521 26.32 5.70 21.69
CA SER A 521 27.70 5.69 21.22
C SER A 521 27.81 4.78 20.00
N THR A 522 28.84 5.00 19.17
CA THR A 522 29.10 4.12 18.03
C THR A 522 29.16 2.65 18.45
N ASN A 523 29.87 2.34 19.55
CA ASN A 523 30.01 0.97 20.06
C ASN A 523 28.69 0.34 20.49
N ASP A 524 27.83 1.09 21.19
CA ASP A 524 26.51 0.60 21.62
C ASP A 524 25.61 0.30 20.43
N ALA A 525 25.61 1.20 19.44
CA ALA A 525 24.84 1.03 18.21
C ALA A 525 25.26 -0.22 17.44
N ILE A 526 26.58 -0.45 17.31
CA ILE A 526 27.12 -1.64 16.65
C ILE A 526 26.71 -2.91 17.39
N SER A 527 26.87 -2.93 18.72
CA SER A 527 26.47 -4.07 19.53
C SER A 527 24.98 -4.38 19.36
N ALA A 528 24.14 -3.34 19.39
CA ALA A 528 22.69 -3.47 19.20
C ALA A 528 22.32 -3.99 17.80
N TYR A 529 22.81 -3.38 16.73
CA TYR A 529 22.48 -3.78 15.36
C TYR A 529 23.06 -5.15 14.99
N ARG A 530 24.25 -5.52 15.48
CA ARG A 530 24.75 -6.90 15.34
C ARG A 530 23.90 -7.91 16.07
N GLY A 531 23.44 -7.58 17.28
CA GLY A 531 22.51 -8.42 18.02
C GLY A 531 21.22 -8.67 17.24
N LYS A 532 20.67 -7.63 16.60
CA LYS A 532 19.48 -7.74 15.74
C LYS A 532 19.75 -8.51 14.46
N TYR A 533 20.88 -8.27 13.79
CA TYR A 533 21.32 -9.05 12.64
C TYR A 533 21.30 -10.54 12.96
N HIS A 534 21.97 -10.96 14.03
CA HIS A 534 22.00 -12.38 14.43
C HIS A 534 20.61 -12.92 14.80
N ARG A 535 19.75 -12.09 15.42
CA ARG A 535 18.38 -12.49 15.71
C ARG A 535 17.56 -12.67 14.44
N LEU A 536 17.62 -11.74 13.49
CA LEU A 536 16.91 -11.81 12.21
C LEU A 536 17.38 -13.01 11.40
N VAL A 537 18.69 -13.24 11.29
CA VAL A 537 19.25 -14.42 10.62
C VAL A 537 18.75 -15.73 11.26
N LYS A 538 18.59 -15.75 12.59
CA LYS A 538 18.13 -16.92 13.33
C LYS A 538 16.61 -17.15 13.20
N GLU A 539 15.80 -16.11 13.38
CA GLU A 539 14.34 -16.20 13.43
C GLU A 539 13.71 -16.18 12.03
N PHE A 540 14.30 -15.41 11.11
CA PHE A 540 13.77 -15.13 9.77
C PHE A 540 14.90 -15.17 8.72
N PRO A 541 15.55 -16.32 8.52
CA PRO A 541 16.69 -16.45 7.59
C PRO A 541 16.34 -16.04 6.15
N ASP A 542 15.06 -16.15 5.76
CA ASP A 542 14.59 -15.77 4.44
C ASP A 542 14.28 -14.26 4.29
N ARG A 543 14.41 -13.46 5.35
CA ARG A 543 14.14 -12.00 5.34
C ARG A 543 15.41 -11.18 5.15
N MET A 544 16.11 -11.50 4.06
CA MET A 544 17.39 -10.87 3.73
C MET A 544 17.29 -9.37 3.47
N ASP A 545 16.10 -8.87 3.11
CA ASP A 545 15.80 -7.45 2.99
C ASP A 545 15.88 -6.72 4.34
N LEU A 546 15.40 -7.31 5.43
CA LEU A 546 15.48 -6.71 6.77
C LEU A 546 16.87 -6.86 7.39
N ILE A 547 17.54 -7.99 7.11
CA ILE A 547 18.93 -8.23 7.50
C ILE A 547 19.82 -7.13 6.92
N LEU A 548 19.66 -6.82 5.63
CA LEU A 548 20.39 -5.75 4.96
C LEU A 548 20.13 -4.39 5.60
N ARG A 549 18.87 -4.03 5.91
CA ARG A 549 18.55 -2.77 6.62
C ARG A 549 19.30 -2.67 7.95
N SER A 550 19.42 -3.78 8.69
CA SER A 550 20.20 -3.80 9.94
C SER A 550 21.68 -3.49 9.71
N ILE A 551 22.27 -4.00 8.62
CA ILE A 551 23.66 -3.73 8.22
C ILE A 551 23.84 -2.27 7.80
N GLU A 552 22.92 -1.73 7.01
CA GLU A 552 22.93 -0.32 6.58
C GLU A 552 22.83 0.62 7.79
N ARG A 553 21.97 0.29 8.76
CA ARG A 553 21.86 1.01 10.04
C ARG A 553 23.17 0.93 10.83
N GLU A 554 23.83 -0.23 10.94
CA GLU A 554 25.19 -0.33 11.56
C GLU A 554 26.20 0.55 10.80
N ALA A 555 26.25 0.46 9.48
CA ALA A 555 27.18 1.22 8.64
C ALA A 555 27.00 2.74 8.83
N SER A 556 25.77 3.22 9.00
CA SER A 556 25.48 4.65 9.22
C SER A 556 26.20 5.24 10.44
N PHE A 557 26.48 4.45 11.48
CA PHE A 557 27.20 4.91 12.67
C PHE A 557 28.70 5.00 12.44
N TRP A 558 29.26 4.05 11.69
CA TRP A 558 30.66 4.11 11.28
C TRP A 558 30.94 5.30 10.36
N LYS A 559 29.99 5.61 9.46
CA LYS A 559 30.06 6.72 8.51
C LYS A 559 30.03 8.12 9.14
N ARG A 560 29.77 8.25 10.45
CA ARG A 560 29.86 9.56 11.15
C ARG A 560 31.28 10.11 11.18
N ASP A 561 32.28 9.22 11.12
CA ASP A 561 33.70 9.56 10.97
C ASP A 561 34.29 8.62 9.90
N PRO A 562 34.06 8.93 8.61
CA PRO A 562 34.37 8.01 7.51
C PRO A 562 35.88 7.81 7.35
N VAL A 563 36.69 8.84 7.60
CA VAL A 563 38.15 8.76 7.50
C VAL A 563 38.72 7.78 8.53
N LYS A 564 38.26 7.86 9.78
CA LYS A 564 38.74 6.97 10.85
C LYS A 564 38.23 5.54 10.73
N ASN A 565 37.00 5.38 10.21
CA ASN A 565 36.31 4.09 10.21
C ASN A 565 36.24 3.43 8.82
N PHE A 566 36.92 3.96 7.82
CA PHE A 566 36.91 3.43 6.45
C PHE A 566 37.12 1.90 6.41
N GLU A 567 38.20 1.40 7.02
CA GLU A 567 38.50 -0.03 7.05
C GLU A 567 37.39 -0.85 7.73
N ARG A 568 36.68 -0.28 8.72
CA ARG A 568 35.56 -0.95 9.38
C ARG A 568 34.34 -1.03 8.47
N VAL A 569 33.99 0.06 7.79
CA VAL A 569 32.90 0.10 6.81
C VAL A 569 33.18 -0.86 5.65
N ARG A 570 34.41 -0.81 5.12
CA ARG A 570 34.91 -1.73 4.10
C ARG A 570 34.78 -3.19 4.54
N ASN A 571 35.26 -3.54 5.73
CA ASN A 571 35.20 -4.91 6.23
C ASN A 571 33.75 -5.37 6.39
N LEU A 572 32.85 -4.53 6.93
CA LEU A 572 31.43 -4.84 7.08
C LEU A 572 30.76 -5.19 5.74
N TYR A 573 30.89 -4.33 4.73
CA TYR A 573 30.28 -4.59 3.42
C TYR A 573 30.95 -5.74 2.69
N ARG A 574 32.28 -5.89 2.78
CA ARG A 574 33.00 -7.03 2.20
C ARG A 574 32.56 -8.35 2.82
N GLU A 575 32.39 -8.40 4.14
CA GLU A 575 31.86 -9.58 4.84
C GLU A 575 30.43 -9.86 4.44
N THR A 576 29.57 -8.83 4.39
CA THR A 576 28.18 -8.94 3.94
C THR A 576 28.08 -9.51 2.52
N MET A 577 28.83 -8.96 1.57
CA MET A 577 28.88 -9.46 0.20
C MET A 577 29.39 -10.90 0.13
N ARG A 578 30.33 -11.29 1.00
CA ARG A 578 30.90 -12.65 1.02
C ARG A 578 29.95 -13.67 1.65
N GLU A 579 29.29 -13.31 2.74
CA GLU A 579 28.35 -14.16 3.49
C GLU A 579 27.06 -14.36 2.71
N HIS A 580 26.58 -13.32 2.03
CA HIS A 580 25.32 -13.32 1.28
C HIS A 580 25.53 -13.35 -0.23
N ALA A 581 26.68 -13.85 -0.70
CA ALA A 581 26.95 -13.98 -2.13
C ALA A 581 25.92 -14.87 -2.82
N ASP A 582 25.42 -15.90 -2.12
CA ASP A 582 24.41 -16.81 -2.65
C ASP A 582 23.00 -16.18 -2.69
N HIS A 583 22.84 -14.94 -2.21
CA HIS A 583 21.62 -14.14 -2.28
C HIS A 583 21.84 -12.84 -3.08
N LEU A 584 21.60 -12.89 -4.38
CA LEU A 584 21.92 -11.81 -5.32
C LEU A 584 21.29 -10.46 -4.99
N PRO A 585 20.01 -10.35 -4.57
CA PRO A 585 19.44 -9.05 -4.21
C PRO A 585 20.23 -8.39 -3.06
N THR A 586 20.61 -9.16 -2.04
CA THR A 586 21.41 -8.66 -0.92
C THR A 586 22.82 -8.31 -1.36
N PHE A 587 23.44 -9.13 -2.20
CA PHE A 587 24.75 -8.82 -2.78
C PHE A 587 24.72 -7.47 -3.54
N LYS A 588 23.73 -7.27 -4.43
CA LYS A 588 23.56 -6.03 -5.19
C LYS A 588 23.41 -4.81 -4.28
N ALA A 589 22.57 -4.93 -3.26
CA ALA A 589 22.29 -3.80 -2.39
C ALA A 589 23.46 -3.51 -1.43
N ALA A 590 24.16 -4.54 -0.93
CA ALA A 590 25.41 -4.37 -0.18
C ALA A 590 26.49 -3.71 -1.04
N LEU A 591 26.56 -4.04 -2.33
CA LEU A 591 27.48 -3.43 -3.28
C LEU A 591 27.19 -1.94 -3.48
N GLU A 592 25.92 -1.55 -3.64
CA GLU A 592 25.52 -0.14 -3.73
C GLU A 592 25.83 0.60 -2.42
N GLY A 593 25.44 0.04 -1.26
CA GLY A 593 25.73 0.63 0.05
C GLY A 593 27.23 0.82 0.29
N TYR A 594 28.06 -0.10 -0.19
CA TYR A 594 29.51 0.02 -0.12
C TYR A 594 30.02 1.13 -1.05
N TYR A 595 29.59 1.18 -2.31
CA TYR A 595 29.99 2.24 -3.23
C TYR A 595 29.66 3.64 -2.69
N GLN A 596 28.44 3.84 -2.17
CA GLN A 596 28.02 5.09 -1.54
C GLN A 596 28.89 5.49 -0.34
N SER A 597 29.59 4.53 0.26
CA SER A 597 30.51 4.79 1.38
C SER A 597 31.88 5.30 0.94
N VAL A 598 32.31 4.99 -0.29
CA VAL A 598 33.68 5.25 -0.78
C VAL A 598 33.73 6.25 -1.93
N LYS A 599 32.58 6.54 -2.55
CA LYS A 599 32.45 7.42 -3.71
C LYS A 599 33.12 8.77 -3.45
N GLY A 600 34.00 9.17 -4.35
CA GLY A 600 34.75 10.43 -4.28
C GLY A 600 36.17 10.29 -3.72
N ASN A 601 36.53 9.16 -3.12
CA ASN A 601 37.91 8.84 -2.74
C ASN A 601 38.50 7.77 -3.66
N LYS A 602 39.46 8.14 -4.51
CA LYS A 602 40.05 7.25 -5.54
C LYS A 602 40.74 6.02 -4.99
N GLU A 603 41.39 6.12 -3.83
CA GLU A 603 42.08 4.98 -3.21
C GLU A 603 41.05 3.97 -2.68
N GLU A 604 40.02 4.46 -2.00
CA GLU A 604 38.95 3.65 -1.44
C GLU A 604 38.07 3.01 -2.53
N GLU A 605 37.77 3.75 -3.60
CA GLU A 605 37.09 3.24 -4.79
C GLU A 605 37.88 2.09 -5.44
N THR A 606 39.20 2.20 -5.51
CA THR A 606 40.07 1.13 -6.03
C THR A 606 39.99 -0.11 -5.15
N MET A 607 39.96 0.05 -3.82
CA MET A 607 39.80 -1.05 -2.87
C MET A 607 38.43 -1.73 -3.00
N PHE A 608 37.36 -0.95 -3.13
CA PHE A 608 35.99 -1.43 -3.38
C PHE A 608 35.94 -2.32 -4.62
N LEU A 609 36.49 -1.86 -5.75
CA LEU A 609 36.52 -2.64 -6.99
C LEU A 609 37.31 -3.94 -6.83
N ASN A 610 38.43 -3.93 -6.09
CA ASN A 610 39.20 -5.15 -5.81
C ASN A 610 38.41 -6.17 -4.99
N ASP A 611 37.66 -5.70 -3.99
CA ASP A 611 36.84 -6.56 -3.12
C ASP A 611 35.65 -7.16 -3.89
N ILE A 612 35.01 -6.40 -4.78
CA ILE A 612 33.96 -6.93 -5.65
C ILE A 612 34.53 -7.97 -6.62
N GLU A 613 35.59 -7.66 -7.36
CA GLU A 613 36.18 -8.59 -8.34
C GLU A 613 36.54 -9.92 -7.68
N ARG A 614 37.14 -9.85 -6.48
CA ARG A 614 37.51 -11.02 -5.71
C ARG A 614 36.29 -11.83 -5.27
N THR A 615 35.22 -11.18 -4.83
CA THR A 615 34.02 -11.89 -4.34
C THR A 615 33.26 -12.52 -5.52
N PHE A 616 33.09 -11.75 -6.59
CA PHE A 616 32.44 -12.21 -7.83
C PHE A 616 33.09 -13.50 -8.36
N ARG A 617 34.41 -13.48 -8.60
CA ARG A 617 35.15 -14.64 -9.13
C ARG A 617 35.17 -15.88 -8.23
N ARG A 618 35.02 -15.71 -6.92
CA ARG A 618 35.12 -16.82 -5.96
C ARG A 618 33.78 -17.45 -5.61
N LYS A 619 32.68 -16.71 -5.75
CA LYS A 619 31.39 -17.07 -5.17
C LYS A 619 30.22 -16.98 -6.13
N LEU A 620 30.28 -16.11 -7.14
CA LEU A 620 29.14 -15.84 -8.02
C LEU A 620 29.26 -16.45 -9.40
N ASP A 621 30.48 -16.66 -9.88
CA ASP A 621 30.76 -17.44 -11.09
C ASP A 621 30.65 -18.94 -10.78
N ASP A 622 29.41 -19.42 -10.64
CA ASP A 622 29.09 -20.79 -10.25
C ASP A 622 29.01 -21.76 -11.45
N GLY A 623 29.20 -21.25 -12.67
CA GLY A 623 29.09 -22.05 -13.90
C GLY A 623 27.69 -22.64 -14.14
N SER A 624 26.65 -22.12 -13.47
CA SER A 624 25.28 -22.62 -13.59
C SER A 624 24.76 -22.55 -15.02
N ASP A 625 24.12 -23.64 -15.48
CA ASP A 625 23.39 -23.70 -16.74
C ASP A 625 21.93 -23.24 -16.60
N ASP A 626 21.52 -22.75 -15.42
CA ASP A 626 20.19 -22.18 -15.20
C ASP A 626 20.06 -20.83 -15.95
N VAL A 627 19.18 -20.79 -16.95
CA VAL A 627 18.94 -19.63 -17.81
C VAL A 627 18.60 -18.37 -17.01
N PHE A 628 17.81 -18.49 -15.95
CA PHE A 628 17.42 -17.33 -15.14
C PHE A 628 18.60 -16.82 -14.33
N ARG A 629 19.32 -17.73 -13.67
CA ARG A 629 20.53 -17.40 -12.93
C ARG A 629 21.57 -16.72 -13.81
N MET A 630 21.84 -17.26 -15.00
CA MET A 630 22.77 -16.68 -15.97
C MET A 630 22.38 -15.26 -16.37
N LYS A 631 21.08 -15.03 -16.65
CA LYS A 631 20.59 -13.67 -16.95
C LYS A 631 20.79 -12.70 -15.79
N THR A 632 20.53 -13.15 -14.56
CA THR A 632 20.68 -12.31 -13.38
C THR A 632 22.15 -12.01 -13.07
N ILE A 633 23.06 -12.98 -13.27
CA ILE A 633 24.52 -12.75 -13.21
C ILE A 633 24.94 -11.76 -14.29
N ASN A 634 24.49 -11.93 -15.53
CA ASN A 634 24.85 -11.04 -16.63
C ASN A 634 24.40 -9.58 -16.35
N SER A 635 23.21 -9.41 -15.78
CA SER A 635 22.73 -8.10 -15.31
C SER A 635 23.59 -7.53 -14.17
N LEU A 636 24.06 -8.38 -13.24
CA LEU A 636 24.98 -7.95 -12.18
C LEU A 636 26.34 -7.51 -12.75
N ILE A 637 26.86 -8.20 -13.78
CA ILE A 637 28.09 -7.78 -14.45
C ILE A 637 27.91 -6.37 -15.05
N GLY A 638 26.79 -6.09 -15.71
CA GLY A 638 26.49 -4.75 -16.22
C GLY A 638 26.43 -3.67 -15.12
N ILE A 639 25.89 -4.00 -13.95
CA ILE A 639 25.93 -3.11 -12.77
C ILE A 639 27.39 -2.87 -12.34
N MET A 640 28.18 -3.94 -12.23
CA MET A 640 29.60 -3.87 -11.89
C MET A 640 30.37 -3.00 -12.87
N GLU A 641 30.21 -3.21 -14.18
CA GLU A 641 30.82 -2.42 -15.26
C GLU A 641 30.61 -0.92 -15.06
N SER A 642 29.40 -0.51 -14.67
CA SER A 642 29.11 0.90 -14.39
C SER A 642 29.99 1.49 -13.29
N TYR A 643 30.36 0.71 -12.26
CA TYR A 643 31.28 1.19 -11.23
C TYR A 643 32.72 1.23 -11.71
N TYR A 644 33.17 0.25 -12.50
CA TYR A 644 34.51 0.31 -13.10
C TYR A 644 34.67 1.53 -14.02
N GLU A 645 33.63 1.86 -14.79
CA GLU A 645 33.60 3.07 -15.62
C GLU A 645 33.63 4.35 -14.75
N LYS A 646 32.77 4.45 -13.73
CA LYS A 646 32.75 5.59 -12.78
C LYS A 646 34.11 5.83 -12.12
N CYS A 647 34.86 4.77 -11.82
CA CYS A 647 36.17 4.83 -11.18
C CYS A 647 37.36 4.87 -12.17
N GLY A 648 37.11 4.99 -13.48
CA GLY A 648 38.16 5.13 -14.50
C GLY A 648 39.00 3.87 -14.77
N GLN A 649 38.48 2.68 -14.47
CA GLN A 649 39.17 1.39 -14.61
C GLN A 649 38.82 0.69 -15.95
N GLU A 650 39.16 1.33 -17.07
CA GLU A 650 38.75 0.88 -18.41
C GLU A 650 39.17 -0.55 -18.76
N GLU A 651 40.39 -0.97 -18.41
CA GLU A 651 40.88 -2.30 -18.77
C GLU A 651 40.12 -3.41 -18.02
N ARG A 652 39.81 -3.18 -16.74
CA ARG A 652 39.02 -4.11 -15.92
C ARG A 652 37.57 -4.16 -16.41
N CYS A 653 37.00 -3.01 -16.80
CA CYS A 653 35.70 -2.95 -17.47
C CYS A 653 35.67 -3.79 -18.76
N ARG A 654 36.68 -3.67 -19.64
CA ARG A 654 36.77 -4.48 -20.87
C ARG A 654 36.81 -5.99 -20.59
N ARG A 655 37.40 -6.41 -19.47
CA ARG A 655 37.46 -7.83 -19.09
C ARG A 655 36.11 -8.36 -18.65
N LEU A 656 35.38 -7.60 -17.83
CA LEU A 656 34.01 -7.94 -17.43
C LEU A 656 33.06 -8.01 -18.63
N LYS A 657 33.21 -7.09 -19.60
CA LYS A 657 32.46 -7.14 -20.87
C LYS A 657 32.66 -8.45 -21.62
N ARG A 658 33.88 -9.01 -21.63
CA ARG A 658 34.13 -10.32 -22.24
C ARG A 658 33.43 -11.46 -21.49
N GLU A 659 33.43 -11.42 -20.16
CA GLU A 659 32.71 -12.41 -19.33
C GLU A 659 31.19 -12.33 -19.59
N ALA A 660 30.63 -11.11 -19.64
CA ALA A 660 29.24 -10.88 -20.02
C ALA A 660 28.92 -11.40 -21.43
N GLU A 661 29.79 -11.16 -22.41
CA GLU A 661 29.66 -11.71 -23.77
C GLU A 661 29.71 -13.24 -23.80
N GLU A 662 30.52 -13.88 -22.96
CA GLU A 662 30.57 -15.34 -22.86
C GLU A 662 29.27 -15.93 -22.30
N ILE A 663 28.73 -15.33 -21.24
CA ILE A 663 27.42 -15.71 -20.69
C ILE A 663 26.34 -15.48 -21.75
N GLN A 664 26.36 -14.34 -22.45
CA GLN A 664 25.41 -14.04 -23.51
C GLN A 664 25.48 -15.07 -24.66
N LYS A 665 26.69 -15.50 -25.06
CA LYS A 665 26.87 -16.58 -26.05
C LYS A 665 26.29 -17.90 -25.57
N LYS A 666 26.42 -18.25 -24.28
CA LYS A 666 25.77 -19.44 -23.71
C LYS A 666 24.25 -19.32 -23.76
N LEU A 667 23.70 -18.17 -23.34
CA LEU A 667 22.27 -17.89 -23.43
C LEU A 667 21.74 -17.98 -24.87
N ASP A 668 22.47 -17.43 -25.85
CA ASP A 668 22.09 -17.47 -27.26
C ASP A 668 22.17 -18.87 -27.88
N LYS A 669 23.04 -19.76 -27.37
CA LYS A 669 23.03 -21.18 -27.73
C LYS A 669 21.76 -21.86 -27.23
N LEU A 670 21.34 -21.58 -26.00
CA LEU A 670 20.12 -22.13 -25.42
C LEU A 670 18.84 -21.62 -26.12
N LYS A 671 18.88 -20.46 -26.78
CA LYS A 671 17.76 -20.00 -27.65
C LYS A 671 17.53 -20.86 -28.89
N LYS A 672 18.58 -21.55 -29.36
CA LYS A 672 18.57 -22.32 -30.62
C LYS A 672 18.23 -23.79 -30.41
N GLN A 673 18.27 -24.26 -29.16
CA GLN A 673 17.81 -25.58 -28.72
C GLN A 673 16.32 -25.50 -28.40
#